data_AF-A0A1J5MX49-F1
#
_entry.id   AF-A0A1J5MX49-F1
#
_cell.length_a   1.000
_cell.length_b   1.000
_cell.length_c   1.000
_cell.angle_alpha   90.00
_cell.angle_beta   90.00
_cell.angle_gamma   90.00
#
_symmetry.space_group_name_H-M   'P 1'
#
loop_
_entity.id
_entity.type
_entity.pdbx_description
1 polymer ?
#
loop_
_entity_poly.entity_id
_entity_poly.type
_entity_poly.pdbx_seq_one_letter_code
_entity_poly.pdbx_strand_id
1 'polypeptide(L)'
;MARPDWVDDLVASNTSHKGDDGDNQMGGSTGDDTLDAGAGNDSVAGEEGSDLIDAGEGNDVIYGDMGDGFDQGVDASPLSLELGNMQSVSHDGHLGSAGDFAIFRDVATLEDGSKVWGKLVLVEKTNPDMWVEFGYAEGAEVLLDGDAAGDQATFRLEFFDPVTGEPVYLNSTATFNDIDDNSGAGDAEAIIVDGNSFTSFGVSSDTGLTTAVDGNMVTATGSEINDYTDQDAWFSAGFEDRSSIEFTLQTRVGYSGFTLSGDLIDDPITTIIEQGDDTVLAGAGDDVVFGQGGDDSVLGEDGDDSLDGGAGNDVMDGGTGADTLIGGAGGDTLSGGEGDDYIEGGEGNDFLSTGIGNDTLIGGEGDDTLHNSAGDDSLVGGVGNDSIVATDGNDTLEGGIGADTMYGGNDNDVILGGDDADLMYGELGNDSLDGGAGDDVMSGGAGSDTLIGGDGGDTISGGDGDDYIEGGLGNDSLTTGLGNDTLIGGEGDDTLRNSAGDDSLVGGVGNDSIVATDGNDTLDGGDGADTMLGGNDNDLLIGGAGADVMHGEADADTFMMSDGFGNDTLTGGEAGVDYDTVDLSGVATSGVTVTFSGDEAGTVSDGFDTFSFSEIEALNLTGNDDQVDASADSSGVVIDAGAGDDRITFGAGDDSITGGDGYDEFVLTWTGGADTVSDFSISDDDGDGFFNDQIDVSDLLGGTGFGGSIRTQDVSVSDDGFGNALLSFPQGESLVLEGVSPAQITSPSQLHSAGIPCFTPEVLLATKRGAVPAGQIQVGDLLQTADNGFQSVIWVGTRTLSQAELDQRPHLKPYCIRPEGFLSPERPMLVSPQHRLLANRNNFEQDTPFNEVFLSAKLMANLDRTCRPLARVNQGVTYVHLMTEQHEVVYAEGIATETFWPGPEALRGLLAQDMKELFELFPELAPVYGLNGPVGRRHTCQAYGDLARRSLKRRDLLQLHAA
;
A
#
# COMPACT_ATOMS: atom_id res chain seq x y z
N MET A 1 -0.11 52.10 2.89
CA MET A 1 -1.29 52.85 2.33
C MET A 1 -0.92 54.33 2.07
N ALA A 2 -1.50 55.08 1.12
CA ALA A 2 -1.14 56.52 0.95
C ALA A 2 -1.71 57.41 2.08
N ARG A 3 -0.85 58.21 2.73
CA ARG A 3 -1.17 59.12 3.85
C ARG A 3 -2.47 59.92 3.60
N PRO A 4 -3.55 59.71 4.37
CA PRO A 4 -4.80 60.43 4.18
C PRO A 4 -4.66 61.93 4.49
N ASP A 5 -5.16 62.81 3.61
CA ASP A 5 -5.13 64.29 3.78
C ASP A 5 -5.60 64.81 5.16
N TRP A 6 -6.40 64.03 5.91
CA TRP A 6 -6.88 64.43 7.23
C TRP A 6 -5.87 64.20 8.36
N VAL A 7 -4.92 63.27 8.18
CA VAL A 7 -3.82 63.00 9.12
C VAL A 7 -2.83 64.16 9.09
N ASP A 8 -2.45 64.63 7.90
CA ASP A 8 -1.65 65.85 7.70
C ASP A 8 -2.28 67.08 8.37
N ASP A 9 -3.59 67.27 8.17
CA ASP A 9 -4.33 68.37 8.78
C ASP A 9 -4.45 68.23 10.32
N LEU A 10 -4.42 67.00 10.86
CA LEU A 10 -4.48 66.72 12.30
C LEU A 10 -3.13 66.98 12.98
N VAL A 11 -2.04 66.37 12.48
CA VAL A 11 -0.66 66.56 12.97
C VAL A 11 -0.28 68.05 12.95
N ALA A 12 -0.62 68.76 11.86
CA ALA A 12 -0.32 70.19 11.73
C ALA A 12 -1.15 71.10 12.65
N SER A 13 -2.25 70.62 13.25
CA SER A 13 -3.16 71.44 14.06
C SER A 13 -3.08 71.20 15.58
N ASN A 14 -2.53 70.06 16.02
CA ASN A 14 -2.52 69.62 17.41
C ASN A 14 -1.13 69.27 18.00
N THR A 15 -0.03 69.44 17.25
CA THR A 15 1.34 69.11 17.70
C THR A 15 1.70 69.72 19.06
N SER A 16 1.97 68.89 20.06
CA SER A 16 2.40 69.28 21.40
C SER A 16 3.92 69.56 21.45
N HIS A 17 4.72 68.76 20.72
CA HIS A 17 6.17 68.92 20.57
C HIS A 17 6.60 68.80 19.11
N LYS A 18 7.53 69.65 18.67
CA LYS A 18 8.04 69.68 17.29
C LYS A 18 9.56 69.82 17.26
N GLY A 19 10.23 68.91 16.56
CA GLY A 19 11.67 68.89 16.33
C GLY A 19 12.16 69.83 15.22
N ASP A 20 13.46 69.82 14.98
CA ASP A 20 14.14 70.52 13.88
C ASP A 20 14.77 69.54 12.87
N ASP A 21 15.30 70.06 11.76
CA ASP A 21 15.84 69.20 10.67
C ASP A 21 17.21 68.53 11.01
N GLY A 22 17.44 68.08 12.24
CA GLY A 22 18.58 67.21 12.56
C GLY A 22 18.31 66.33 13.77
N ASP A 23 19.21 65.38 14.06
CA ASP A 23 19.04 64.33 15.08
C ASP A 23 18.49 64.85 16.43
N ASN A 24 17.26 64.48 16.74
CA ASN A 24 16.46 64.90 17.88
C ASN A 24 16.24 63.75 18.87
N GLN A 25 15.99 64.12 20.13
CA GLN A 25 15.62 63.19 21.19
C GLN A 25 14.42 63.80 21.93
N MET A 26 13.24 63.20 21.79
CA MET A 26 11.95 63.80 22.14
C MET A 26 11.08 62.83 22.95
N GLY A 27 10.68 63.25 24.17
CA GLY A 27 9.70 62.51 24.99
C GLY A 27 8.41 63.30 25.12
N GLY A 28 7.28 62.60 25.14
CA GLY A 28 5.96 63.12 25.46
C GLY A 28 5.76 63.36 26.95
N SER A 29 4.52 63.25 27.38
CA SER A 29 4.06 63.29 28.76
C SER A 29 3.23 62.04 29.04
N THR A 30 2.84 61.83 30.31
CA THR A 30 2.04 60.66 30.70
C THR A 30 0.55 60.76 30.27
N GLY A 31 0.24 61.40 29.15
CA GLY A 31 -1.10 61.38 28.56
C GLY A 31 -1.09 61.94 27.15
N ASP A 32 -2.16 61.70 26.39
CA ASP A 32 -2.23 61.86 24.93
C ASP A 32 -1.45 63.07 24.36
N ASP A 33 -0.42 62.76 23.59
CA ASP A 33 0.52 63.67 22.96
C ASP A 33 0.46 63.62 21.43
N THR A 34 1.05 64.62 20.80
CA THR A 34 1.23 64.65 19.34
C THR A 34 2.62 65.16 19.04
N LEU A 35 3.50 64.25 18.60
CA LEU A 35 4.93 64.46 18.40
C LEU A 35 5.25 64.50 16.90
N ASP A 36 6.12 65.43 16.50
CA ASP A 36 6.62 65.60 15.12
C ASP A 36 8.13 65.82 15.21
N ALA A 37 8.94 64.80 14.91
CA ALA A 37 10.40 64.86 15.10
C ALA A 37 11.08 65.58 13.94
N GLY A 38 10.65 65.33 12.70
CA GLY A 38 10.96 66.16 11.56
C GLY A 38 11.90 65.47 10.59
N ALA A 39 13.19 65.79 10.62
CA ALA A 39 14.15 65.13 9.75
C ALA A 39 15.48 65.00 10.47
N GLY A 40 16.23 63.93 10.19
CA GLY A 40 17.40 63.56 10.98
C GLY A 40 17.17 62.19 11.60
N ASN A 41 18.21 61.62 12.22
CA ASN A 41 18.06 60.34 12.89
C ASN A 41 17.60 60.61 14.33
N ASP A 42 16.30 60.48 14.55
CA ASP A 42 15.60 60.92 15.73
C ASP A 42 15.31 59.76 16.67
N SER A 43 15.14 60.07 17.96
CA SER A 43 14.64 59.12 18.94
C SER A 43 13.44 59.73 19.65
N VAL A 44 12.31 59.06 19.56
CA VAL A 44 11.01 59.59 20.02
C VAL A 44 10.38 58.61 21.00
N ALA A 45 9.80 59.13 22.06
CA ALA A 45 9.08 58.39 23.09
C ALA A 45 7.72 59.07 23.31
N GLY A 46 6.61 58.35 23.14
CA GLY A 46 5.28 58.84 23.48
C GLY A 46 5.09 58.98 24.99
N GLU A 47 5.68 58.04 25.75
CA GLU A 47 5.67 57.92 27.22
C GLU A 47 4.48 57.11 27.76
N GLU A 48 3.40 57.71 28.26
CA GLU A 48 2.19 56.95 28.63
C GLU A 48 0.98 57.64 27.99
N GLY A 49 0.04 56.90 27.42
CA GLY A 49 -1.20 57.46 26.86
C GLY A 49 -1.30 57.27 25.35
N SER A 50 -2.43 57.64 24.74
CA SER A 50 -2.65 57.38 23.32
C SER A 50 -2.05 58.50 22.46
N ASP A 51 -0.87 58.25 21.92
CA ASP A 51 -0.04 59.23 21.26
C ASP A 51 -0.11 59.18 19.74
N LEU A 52 0.16 60.33 19.11
CA LEU A 52 0.33 60.43 17.66
C LEU A 52 1.75 60.89 17.35
N ILE A 53 2.57 59.99 16.81
CA ILE A 53 3.99 60.21 16.54
C ILE A 53 4.23 60.26 15.04
N ASP A 54 4.91 61.31 14.55
CA ASP A 54 5.42 61.46 13.18
C ASP A 54 6.94 61.68 13.26
N ALA A 55 7.74 60.66 12.94
CA ALA A 55 9.20 60.73 13.10
C ALA A 55 9.86 61.44 11.90
N GLY A 56 9.45 61.11 10.67
CA GLY A 56 9.68 61.95 9.50
C GLY A 56 10.72 61.36 8.54
N GLU A 57 11.75 62.12 8.15
CA GLU A 57 12.83 61.55 7.30
C GLU A 57 14.07 61.24 8.16
N GLY A 58 14.57 60.01 8.13
CA GLY A 58 15.75 59.60 8.88
C GLY A 58 15.73 58.12 9.21
N ASN A 59 16.74 57.65 9.93
CA ASN A 59 16.66 56.34 10.57
C ASN A 59 16.39 56.60 12.05
N ASP A 60 15.16 56.37 12.45
CA ASP A 60 14.58 56.81 13.70
C ASP A 60 14.36 55.62 14.66
N VAL A 61 14.30 55.92 15.96
CA VAL A 61 13.95 54.94 16.99
C VAL A 61 12.78 55.47 17.80
N ILE A 62 11.62 54.86 17.62
CA ILE A 62 10.35 55.26 18.21
C ILE A 62 9.94 54.23 19.27
N TYR A 63 9.53 54.74 20.42
CA TYR A 63 8.82 53.99 21.45
C TYR A 63 7.43 54.63 21.53
N GLY A 64 6.37 53.85 21.32
CA GLY A 64 4.99 54.25 21.55
C GLY A 64 4.84 54.65 23.02
N ASP A 65 4.81 53.65 23.89
CA ASP A 65 4.96 53.90 25.32
C ASP A 65 6.42 53.88 25.76
N MET A 66 6.81 54.66 26.76
CA MET A 66 8.18 54.60 27.29
C MET A 66 8.29 55.19 28.70
N GLY A 67 7.56 54.67 29.68
CA GLY A 67 7.84 54.94 31.10
C GLY A 67 8.17 56.42 31.46
N ASP A 68 9.38 56.68 32.00
CA ASP A 68 9.88 58.02 32.36
C ASP A 68 11.14 58.37 31.51
N GLY A 69 11.04 58.26 30.18
CA GLY A 69 12.01 58.71 29.19
C GLY A 69 13.21 57.79 28.88
N PHE A 70 14.19 58.32 28.15
CA PHE A 70 15.26 57.58 27.44
C PHE A 70 16.39 56.89 28.26
N ASP A 71 16.26 56.72 29.58
CA ASP A 71 17.36 56.30 30.46
C ASP A 71 17.35 54.78 30.80
N GLN A 72 17.08 53.89 29.82
CA GLN A 72 16.89 52.42 29.98
C GLN A 72 17.48 51.77 31.26
N GLY A 73 16.60 51.23 32.10
CA GLY A 73 16.93 50.60 33.37
C GLY A 73 17.69 49.29 33.23
N VAL A 74 18.49 48.95 34.25
CA VAL A 74 19.23 47.68 34.31
C VAL A 74 18.49 46.66 35.17
N ASP A 75 18.36 45.43 34.67
CA ASP A 75 17.74 44.33 35.42
C ASP A 75 18.40 44.12 36.78
N ALA A 76 17.55 44.05 37.81
CA ALA A 76 17.96 43.94 39.18
C ALA A 76 17.11 42.94 39.97
N SER A 77 17.74 42.24 40.91
CA SER A 77 17.04 41.38 41.86
C SER A 77 15.90 42.12 42.57
N PRO A 78 14.80 41.44 42.95
CA PRO A 78 13.69 42.07 43.68
C PRO A 78 14.15 42.90 44.87
N LEU A 79 13.42 43.97 45.14
CA LEU A 79 13.77 44.94 46.17
C LEU A 79 13.66 44.32 47.57
N SER A 80 14.72 44.43 48.36
CA SER A 80 14.76 43.92 49.73
C SER A 80 15.13 45.02 50.74
N LEU A 81 14.23 45.26 51.69
CA LEU A 81 14.46 46.13 52.84
C LEU A 81 14.48 45.28 54.11
N GLU A 82 15.63 45.19 54.77
CA GLU A 82 15.78 44.43 56.01
C GLU A 82 16.39 45.31 57.10
N LEU A 83 16.04 45.08 58.37
CA LEU A 83 16.80 45.67 59.48
C LEU A 83 18.32 45.40 59.39
N GLY A 84 18.72 44.26 58.85
CA GLY A 84 20.12 43.87 58.68
C GLY A 84 20.86 44.70 57.63
N ASN A 85 20.14 45.30 56.67
CA ASN A 85 20.70 46.11 55.58
C ASN A 85 20.47 47.63 55.77
N MET A 86 19.72 48.04 56.79
CA MET A 86 19.62 49.45 57.18
C MET A 86 20.97 50.04 57.64
N GLN A 87 21.37 51.15 57.02
CA GLN A 87 22.64 51.83 57.27
C GLN A 87 22.49 53.07 58.16
N SER A 88 21.47 53.90 57.92
CA SER A 88 21.22 55.11 58.72
C SER A 88 19.79 55.61 58.57
N VAL A 89 19.32 56.32 59.59
CA VAL A 89 18.04 57.03 59.59
C VAL A 89 18.25 58.52 59.86
N SER A 90 17.46 59.39 59.23
CA SER A 90 17.50 60.84 59.45
C SER A 90 16.86 61.27 60.78
N HIS A 91 16.01 60.41 61.34
CA HIS A 91 15.21 60.65 62.54
C HIS A 91 15.19 59.43 63.47
N ASP A 92 15.34 59.64 64.78
CA ASP A 92 15.16 58.63 65.83
C ASP A 92 13.91 58.90 66.68
N GLY A 93 12.76 58.37 66.28
CA GLY A 93 11.52 58.49 67.05
C GLY A 93 10.24 58.33 66.24
N HIS A 94 9.12 58.34 66.95
CA HIS A 94 7.80 57.97 66.43
C HIS A 94 7.08 59.11 65.66
N LEU A 95 7.71 60.26 65.40
CA LEU A 95 7.08 61.42 64.74
C LEU A 95 7.88 61.87 63.52
N GLY A 96 8.08 60.98 62.54
CA GLY A 96 8.69 61.33 61.26
C GLY A 96 7.96 62.48 60.57
N SER A 97 8.68 63.34 59.83
CA SER A 97 8.13 64.44 59.03
C SER A 97 8.48 64.25 57.56
N ALA A 98 7.71 64.87 56.65
CA ALA A 98 8.04 64.89 55.24
C ALA A 98 9.51 65.32 55.02
N GLY A 99 10.24 64.52 54.24
CA GLY A 99 11.68 64.64 53.99
C GLY A 99 12.58 63.84 54.94
N ASP A 100 12.04 63.21 55.99
CA ASP A 100 12.79 62.21 56.76
C ASP A 100 13.00 60.94 55.93
N PHE A 101 14.14 60.27 56.11
CA PHE A 101 14.55 59.15 55.29
C PHE A 101 15.35 58.09 56.04
N ALA A 102 15.36 56.88 55.50
CA ALA A 102 16.25 55.79 55.85
C ALA A 102 17.10 55.39 54.64
N ILE A 103 18.38 55.07 54.88
CA ILE A 103 19.28 54.53 53.87
C ILE A 103 19.48 53.05 54.16
N PHE A 104 19.23 52.23 53.15
CA PHE A 104 19.42 50.79 53.14
C PHE A 104 20.51 50.45 52.12
N ARG A 105 21.44 49.56 52.51
CA ARG A 105 22.47 49.05 51.61
C ARG A 105 21.97 47.82 50.87
N ASP A 106 22.51 47.58 49.68
CA ASP A 106 22.31 46.33 48.95
C ASP A 106 20.82 45.99 48.75
N VAL A 107 19.99 46.99 48.43
CA VAL A 107 18.53 46.83 48.27
C VAL A 107 18.16 46.05 47.01
N ALA A 108 19.06 46.07 46.02
CA ALA A 108 18.97 45.29 44.80
C ALA A 108 20.38 44.93 44.30
N THR A 109 20.46 43.91 43.45
CA THR A 109 21.69 43.44 42.82
C THR A 109 21.50 43.42 41.32
N LEU A 110 22.35 44.16 40.60
CA LEU A 110 22.37 44.14 39.13
C LEU A 110 22.88 42.80 38.61
N GLU A 111 22.61 42.50 37.34
CA GLU A 111 23.05 41.28 36.67
C GLU A 111 24.59 41.07 36.72
N ASP A 112 25.37 42.15 36.64
CA ASP A 112 26.83 42.12 36.74
C ASP A 112 27.36 41.87 38.17
N GLY A 113 26.45 41.76 39.15
CA GLY A 113 26.71 41.55 40.57
C GLY A 113 26.93 42.84 41.38
N SER A 114 26.84 44.01 40.76
CA SER A 114 26.91 45.30 41.43
C SER A 114 25.74 45.50 42.40
N LYS A 115 25.98 46.24 43.48
CA LYS A 115 25.00 46.47 44.56
C LYS A 115 24.44 47.88 44.50
N VAL A 116 23.13 47.98 44.53
CA VAL A 116 22.40 49.26 44.53
C VAL A 116 21.98 49.61 45.96
N TRP A 117 22.08 50.88 46.34
CA TRP A 117 21.60 51.36 47.64
C TRP A 117 20.27 52.09 47.48
N GLY A 118 19.42 51.98 48.49
CA GLY A 118 18.10 52.59 48.51
C GLY A 118 18.00 53.68 49.58
N LYS A 119 17.39 54.80 49.22
CA LYS A 119 17.02 55.87 50.15
C LYS A 119 15.51 55.98 50.18
N LEU A 120 14.90 55.44 51.24
CA LEU A 120 13.47 55.50 51.48
C LEU A 120 13.13 56.85 52.14
N VAL A 121 12.42 57.71 51.44
CA VAL A 121 12.03 59.05 51.88
C VAL A 121 10.55 59.08 52.19
N LEU A 122 10.17 59.57 53.38
CA LEU A 122 8.78 59.93 53.69
C LEU A 122 8.44 61.21 52.91
N VAL A 123 7.58 61.10 51.90
CA VAL A 123 7.19 62.21 51.01
C VAL A 123 6.15 63.07 51.69
N GLU A 124 5.06 62.44 52.14
CA GLU A 124 3.96 63.13 52.82
C GLU A 124 3.16 62.21 53.75
N LYS A 125 2.29 62.84 54.54
CA LYS A 125 1.33 62.17 55.43
C LYS A 125 0.02 62.92 55.40
N THR A 126 -1.09 62.20 55.31
CA THR A 126 -2.43 62.81 55.37
C THR A 126 -2.75 63.33 56.77
N ASN A 127 -2.15 62.73 57.81
CA ASN A 127 -2.25 63.15 59.20
C ASN A 127 -0.87 63.50 59.79
N PRO A 128 -0.63 64.76 60.24
CA PRO A 128 0.65 65.16 60.81
C PRO A 128 0.96 64.52 62.17
N ASP A 129 -0.04 64.02 62.89
CA ASP A 129 0.12 63.37 64.20
C ASP A 129 0.34 61.83 64.08
N MET A 130 0.16 61.26 62.88
CA MET A 130 0.41 59.83 62.59
C MET A 130 1.89 59.48 62.79
N TRP A 131 2.15 58.33 63.41
CA TRP A 131 3.52 57.88 63.64
C TRP A 131 4.10 57.23 62.40
N VAL A 132 5.36 57.53 62.12
CA VAL A 132 6.16 56.84 61.11
C VAL A 132 7.54 56.62 61.71
N GLU A 133 7.93 55.37 61.84
CA GLU A 133 9.22 54.95 62.37
C GLU A 133 9.90 53.99 61.40
N PHE A 134 11.16 54.29 61.06
CA PHE A 134 11.99 53.42 60.23
C PHE A 134 12.79 52.46 61.13
N GLY A 135 12.73 51.17 60.82
CA GLY A 135 13.59 50.14 61.40
C GLY A 135 13.17 49.68 62.79
N TYR A 136 11.87 49.42 62.99
CA TYR A 136 11.31 49.05 64.29
C TYR A 136 11.62 47.59 64.70
N ALA A 137 11.20 46.63 63.89
CA ALA A 137 11.38 45.19 64.11
C ALA A 137 11.51 44.46 62.75
N GLU A 138 12.02 43.24 62.75
CA GLU A 138 12.09 42.38 61.57
C GLU A 138 10.66 42.07 61.11
N GLY A 139 10.32 42.38 59.86
CA GLY A 139 8.94 42.33 59.33
C GLY A 139 8.16 43.64 59.51
N ALA A 140 8.75 44.68 60.12
CA ALA A 140 8.17 46.01 60.30
C ALA A 140 9.25 47.10 60.12
N GLU A 141 9.94 47.04 58.97
CA GLU A 141 10.98 47.99 58.57
C GLU A 141 10.43 49.41 58.41
N VAL A 142 9.16 49.55 58.06
CA VAL A 142 8.39 50.80 58.18
C VAL A 142 7.22 50.52 59.12
N LEU A 143 7.19 51.20 60.27
CA LEU A 143 6.07 51.10 61.22
C LEU A 143 5.24 52.38 61.16
N LEU A 144 3.93 52.22 60.98
CA LEU A 144 2.96 53.31 61.00
C LEU A 144 2.02 53.13 62.21
N ASP A 145 1.56 54.23 62.81
CA ASP A 145 0.48 54.21 63.83
C ASP A 145 -0.56 55.27 63.47
N GLY A 146 -1.63 54.84 62.80
CA GLY A 146 -2.74 55.69 62.41
C GLY A 146 -3.63 55.99 63.61
N ASP A 147 -3.97 57.28 63.82
CA ASP A 147 -4.95 57.65 64.86
C ASP A 147 -6.40 57.62 64.33
N ALA A 148 -6.56 57.58 63.01
CA ALA A 148 -7.79 57.36 62.27
C ALA A 148 -7.58 56.34 61.13
N ALA A 149 -8.63 55.58 60.82
CA ALA A 149 -8.63 54.66 59.69
C ALA A 149 -8.51 55.42 58.36
N GLY A 150 -7.65 54.94 57.47
CA GLY A 150 -7.40 55.58 56.18
C GLY A 150 -6.36 56.72 56.24
N ASP A 151 -5.66 56.89 57.37
CA ASP A 151 -4.47 57.74 57.39
C ASP A 151 -3.41 57.10 56.49
N GLN A 152 -2.75 57.92 55.68
CA GLN A 152 -1.83 57.47 54.62
C GLN A 152 -0.47 58.15 54.79
N ALA A 153 0.59 57.42 54.49
CA ALA A 153 1.94 57.93 54.31
C ALA A 153 2.46 57.51 52.95
N THR A 154 2.92 58.50 52.18
CA THR A 154 3.53 58.27 50.87
C THR A 154 5.05 58.23 51.03
N PHE A 155 5.67 57.23 50.42
CA PHE A 155 7.10 57.00 50.46
C PHE A 155 7.64 56.96 49.04
N ARG A 156 8.83 57.54 48.86
CA ARG A 156 9.62 57.39 47.64
C ARG A 156 10.92 56.67 47.95
N LEU A 157 11.18 55.58 47.27
CA LEU A 157 12.42 54.82 47.38
C LEU A 157 13.33 55.18 46.22
N GLU A 158 14.37 55.97 46.50
CA GLU A 158 15.35 56.44 45.51
C GLU A 158 16.53 55.46 45.41
N PHE A 159 16.90 55.03 44.20
CA PHE A 159 18.00 54.10 43.94
C PHE A 159 19.27 54.84 43.52
N PHE A 160 20.43 54.47 44.09
CA PHE A 160 21.69 55.12 43.77
C PHE A 160 22.92 54.21 43.97
N ASP A 161 24.00 54.51 43.26
CA ASP A 161 25.29 53.84 43.43
C ASP A 161 26.00 54.39 44.69
N PRO A 162 26.44 53.54 45.63
CA PRO A 162 27.03 53.99 46.89
C PRO A 162 28.42 54.62 46.78
N VAL A 163 29.12 54.39 45.67
CA VAL A 163 30.46 54.90 45.36
C VAL A 163 30.36 56.27 44.67
N THR A 164 29.48 56.41 43.68
CA THR A 164 29.35 57.64 42.89
C THR A 164 28.31 58.60 43.48
N GLY A 165 27.25 58.08 44.08
CA GLY A 165 26.08 58.84 44.55
C GLY A 165 25.11 59.23 43.43
N GLU A 166 25.33 58.75 42.21
CA GLU A 166 24.45 59.00 41.07
C GLU A 166 23.22 58.06 41.14
N PRO A 167 22.05 58.50 40.65
CA PRO A 167 20.88 57.64 40.49
C PRO A 167 21.19 56.41 39.65
N VAL A 168 20.50 55.30 39.93
CA VAL A 168 20.57 54.07 39.12
C VAL A 168 19.15 53.72 38.70
N TYR A 169 18.92 53.58 37.40
CA TYR A 169 17.66 53.17 36.81
C TYR A 169 17.59 51.64 36.78
N LEU A 170 16.48 51.06 37.23
CA LEU A 170 16.35 49.61 37.43
C LEU A 170 15.05 49.08 36.84
N ASN A 171 15.12 47.84 36.34
CA ASN A 171 13.96 46.98 36.12
C ASN A 171 13.91 45.98 37.29
N SER A 172 12.86 46.01 38.10
CA SER A 172 12.77 45.14 39.27
C SER A 172 11.34 44.94 39.76
N THR A 173 11.20 44.17 40.83
CA THR A 173 9.92 43.88 41.48
C THR A 173 9.96 44.36 42.93
N ALA A 174 8.95 45.10 43.33
CA ALA A 174 8.69 45.45 44.72
C ALA A 174 7.61 44.54 45.29
N THR A 175 7.99 43.65 46.21
CA THR A 175 7.03 42.75 46.88
C THR A 175 6.75 43.24 48.30
N PHE A 176 5.52 43.72 48.47
CA PHE A 176 4.92 44.25 49.67
C PHE A 176 4.31 43.09 50.48
N ASN A 177 4.70 42.95 51.75
CA ASN A 177 4.15 41.93 52.67
C ASN A 177 3.49 42.61 53.88
N ASP A 178 2.68 41.85 54.65
CA ASP A 178 1.98 42.27 55.89
C ASP A 178 0.81 43.24 55.62
N ILE A 179 -0.08 42.91 54.67
CA ILE A 179 -1.27 43.71 54.35
C ILE A 179 -2.52 43.12 55.05
N ASP A 180 -2.83 43.60 56.27
CA ASP A 180 -3.86 43.06 57.17
C ASP A 180 -5.26 43.74 57.12
N ASP A 181 -6.34 43.02 57.51
CA ASP A 181 -7.70 43.57 57.80
C ASP A 181 -8.22 43.22 59.22
N ASN A 182 -8.63 44.24 59.98
CA ASN A 182 -9.25 44.04 61.28
C ASN A 182 -10.78 44.15 61.20
N SER A 183 -11.45 43.08 60.78
CA SER A 183 -12.92 43.08 60.65
C SER A 183 -13.67 43.35 61.97
N GLY A 184 -14.13 44.60 62.11
CA GLY A 184 -15.10 45.06 63.12
C GLY A 184 -15.58 46.50 62.93
N ALA A 185 -14.75 47.38 62.34
CA ALA A 185 -15.07 48.80 62.15
C ALA A 185 -15.00 49.30 60.68
N GLY A 186 -14.50 48.50 59.74
CA GLY A 186 -14.41 48.87 58.32
C GLY A 186 -13.11 49.59 57.96
N ASP A 187 -12.01 49.22 58.61
CA ASP A 187 -10.67 49.79 58.51
C ASP A 187 -9.63 48.70 58.19
N ALA A 188 -9.02 48.78 57.00
CA ALA A 188 -8.03 47.83 56.50
C ALA A 188 -6.74 48.55 56.09
N GLU A 189 -5.62 47.84 56.16
CA GLU A 189 -4.36 48.28 55.60
C GLU A 189 -4.41 48.10 54.08
N ALA A 190 -3.81 49.06 53.36
CA ALA A 190 -3.73 48.97 51.93
C ALA A 190 -2.39 49.50 51.44
N ILE A 191 -1.87 48.82 50.42
CA ILE A 191 -0.85 49.37 49.56
C ILE A 191 -1.56 50.03 48.38
N ILE A 192 -1.17 51.26 48.11
CA ILE A 192 -1.62 52.02 46.96
C ILE A 192 -0.38 52.32 46.14
N VAL A 193 -0.29 51.73 44.97
CA VAL A 193 0.75 52.04 43.99
C VAL A 193 0.15 52.87 42.86
N ASP A 194 0.94 53.81 42.37
CA ASP A 194 0.63 54.56 41.17
C ASP A 194 1.16 53.78 39.97
N GLY A 195 0.34 53.54 38.97
CA GLY A 195 0.72 52.93 37.71
C GLY A 195 1.77 53.76 36.97
N ASN A 196 1.87 55.06 37.25
CA ASN A 196 2.99 55.89 36.81
C ASN A 196 4.33 55.47 37.44
N SER A 197 4.40 54.44 38.29
CA SER A 197 5.63 53.95 38.93
C SER A 197 5.81 52.44 38.78
N PHE A 198 4.84 51.73 38.18
CA PHE A 198 4.80 50.28 38.09
C PHE A 198 4.12 49.83 36.79
N THR A 199 4.68 48.85 36.11
CA THR A 199 4.20 48.33 34.81
C THR A 199 3.22 47.16 34.98
N SER A 200 3.26 46.47 36.11
CA SER A 200 2.38 45.36 36.40
C SER A 200 2.21 45.15 37.90
N PHE A 201 1.15 44.48 38.30
CA PHE A 201 1.01 43.99 39.67
C PHE A 201 0.52 42.55 39.71
N GLY A 202 0.91 41.84 40.78
CA GLY A 202 0.56 40.45 41.02
C GLY A 202 0.10 40.25 42.45
N VAL A 203 -0.88 39.36 42.63
CA VAL A 203 -1.31 38.87 43.94
C VAL A 203 -1.22 37.35 43.98
N SER A 204 -0.90 36.81 45.15
CA SER A 204 -0.83 35.37 45.34
C SER A 204 -2.22 34.73 45.31
N SER A 205 -2.34 33.59 44.64
CA SER A 205 -3.57 32.80 44.55
C SER A 205 -4.15 32.32 45.90
N ASP A 206 -3.35 32.32 46.97
CA ASP A 206 -3.75 31.92 48.34
C ASP A 206 -4.04 33.11 49.27
N THR A 207 -4.01 34.36 48.76
CA THR A 207 -4.18 35.55 49.62
C THR A 207 -5.62 36.05 49.63
N GLY A 208 -6.11 36.46 50.80
CA GLY A 208 -7.39 37.16 50.95
C GLY A 208 -7.44 38.57 50.33
N LEU A 209 -6.40 39.03 49.63
CA LEU A 209 -6.30 40.40 49.14
C LEU A 209 -7.42 40.77 48.15
N THR A 210 -7.97 41.97 48.29
CA THR A 210 -8.82 42.59 47.27
C THR A 210 -8.06 43.70 46.57
N THR A 211 -7.89 43.58 45.26
CA THR A 211 -7.32 44.62 44.40
C THR A 211 -8.43 45.44 43.72
N ALA A 212 -8.21 46.74 43.60
CA ALA A 212 -9.06 47.64 42.83
C ALA A 212 -8.18 48.58 42.01
N VAL A 213 -8.52 48.72 40.73
CA VAL A 213 -7.91 49.68 39.81
C VAL A 213 -8.92 50.82 39.61
N ASP A 214 -8.51 52.05 39.89
CA ASP A 214 -9.32 53.28 39.67
C ASP A 214 -8.46 54.32 38.94
N GLY A 215 -8.60 54.38 37.61
CA GLY A 215 -7.64 55.08 36.75
C GLY A 215 -6.26 54.41 36.84
N ASN A 216 -5.19 55.20 36.94
CA ASN A 216 -3.83 54.68 37.06
C ASN A 216 -3.46 54.21 38.49
N MET A 217 -4.39 54.22 39.45
CA MET A 217 -4.07 53.86 40.84
C MET A 217 -4.50 52.42 41.12
N VAL A 218 -3.54 51.59 41.56
CA VAL A 218 -3.81 50.23 42.02
C VAL A 218 -3.81 50.21 43.54
N THR A 219 -4.94 49.82 44.12
CA THR A 219 -5.09 49.66 45.57
C THR A 219 -5.25 48.19 45.91
N ALA A 220 -4.28 47.61 46.61
CA ALA A 220 -4.40 46.27 47.21
C ALA A 220 -4.74 46.41 48.69
N THR A 221 -5.90 45.89 49.08
CA THR A 221 -6.43 45.97 50.46
C THR A 221 -6.45 44.59 51.09
N GLY A 222 -5.93 44.48 52.32
CA GLY A 222 -5.91 43.25 53.12
C GLY A 222 -7.31 42.69 53.40
N SER A 223 -7.43 41.38 53.67
CA SER A 223 -8.67 40.78 54.20
C SER A 223 -8.46 39.78 55.36
N GLU A 224 -7.23 39.63 55.86
CA GLU A 224 -6.87 38.61 56.86
C GLU A 224 -6.76 39.19 58.29
N ILE A 225 -6.97 38.35 59.32
CA ILE A 225 -7.09 38.79 60.72
C ILE A 225 -5.73 38.83 61.44
N ASN A 226 -5.07 39.99 61.38
CA ASN A 226 -4.03 40.57 62.26
C ASN A 226 -3.01 39.67 62.98
N ASP A 227 -1.75 39.73 62.52
CA ASP A 227 -0.50 39.66 63.29
C ASP A 227 0.64 40.39 62.55
N TYR A 228 0.92 41.66 62.90
CA TYR A 228 1.93 42.59 62.32
C TYR A 228 3.41 42.10 62.21
N THR A 229 3.67 40.79 62.34
CA THR A 229 4.98 40.15 62.23
C THR A 229 4.96 38.81 61.46
N ASP A 230 3.81 38.32 61.00
CA ASP A 230 3.69 37.00 60.36
C ASP A 230 3.98 37.00 58.85
N GLN A 231 4.07 38.18 58.22
CA GLN A 231 4.49 38.38 56.83
C GLN A 231 3.61 37.63 55.81
N ASP A 232 2.31 37.54 56.05
CA ASP A 232 1.33 37.04 55.08
C ASP A 232 0.81 38.17 54.16
N ALA A 233 -0.09 37.83 53.22
CA ALA A 233 -0.67 38.75 52.22
C ALA A 233 0.36 39.51 51.34
N TRP A 234 0.80 38.86 50.26
CA TRP A 234 1.85 39.39 49.37
C TRP A 234 1.23 40.10 48.15
N PHE A 235 1.63 41.35 47.95
CA PHE A 235 1.36 42.14 46.75
C PHE A 235 2.68 42.47 46.07
N SER A 236 2.88 42.02 44.84
CA SER A 236 4.06 42.36 44.05
C SER A 236 3.70 43.39 43.00
N ALA A 237 4.55 44.37 42.77
CA ALA A 237 4.43 45.29 41.65
C ALA A 237 5.76 45.34 40.89
N GLY A 238 5.71 45.04 39.59
CA GLY A 238 6.83 45.16 38.66
C GLY A 238 6.98 46.60 38.21
N PHE A 239 8.20 47.06 38.00
CA PHE A 239 8.49 48.37 37.43
C PHE A 239 9.73 48.29 36.56
N GLU A 240 9.75 49.13 35.53
CA GLU A 240 10.82 49.20 34.55
C GLU A 240 11.32 50.63 34.42
N ASP A 241 12.62 50.75 34.20
CA ASP A 241 13.34 52.00 34.01
C ASP A 241 13.09 53.10 35.06
N ARG A 242 13.05 52.72 36.34
CA ARG A 242 12.85 53.70 37.42
C ARG A 242 14.11 53.90 38.26
N SER A 243 14.50 55.16 38.44
CA SER A 243 15.48 55.57 39.45
C SER A 243 14.87 55.81 40.83
N SER A 244 13.55 55.81 40.91
CA SER A 244 12.80 55.73 42.16
C SER A 244 11.40 55.22 41.96
N ILE A 245 10.85 54.52 42.95
CA ILE A 245 9.43 54.17 43.00
C ILE A 245 8.72 54.96 44.08
N GLU A 246 7.47 55.38 43.83
CA GLU A 246 6.60 56.01 44.82
C GLU A 246 5.42 55.10 45.15
N PHE A 247 5.16 54.92 46.44
CA PHE A 247 4.06 54.09 46.92
C PHE A 247 3.45 54.69 48.19
N THR A 248 2.16 54.47 48.37
CA THR A 248 1.41 54.98 49.52
C THR A 248 0.93 53.83 50.38
N LEU A 249 1.29 53.89 51.66
CA LEU A 249 0.81 52.96 52.67
C LEU A 249 -0.38 53.58 53.40
N GLN A 250 -1.51 52.92 53.34
CA GLN A 250 -2.70 53.25 54.11
C GLN A 250 -2.74 52.42 55.39
N THR A 251 -2.94 53.13 56.50
CA THR A 251 -2.97 52.56 57.84
C THR A 251 -4.39 52.37 58.36
N ARG A 252 -4.50 51.51 59.36
CA ARG A 252 -5.65 51.38 60.25
C ARG A 252 -5.47 52.23 61.51
N VAL A 253 -6.45 52.17 62.41
CA VAL A 253 -6.27 52.69 63.77
C VAL A 253 -5.35 51.75 64.57
N GLY A 254 -4.13 52.19 64.89
CA GLY A 254 -3.11 51.39 65.56
C GLY A 254 -1.89 51.08 64.68
N TYR A 255 -1.04 50.15 65.14
CA TYR A 255 0.21 49.78 64.46
C TYR A 255 -0.01 49.02 63.15
N SER A 256 0.63 49.47 62.07
CA SER A 256 0.73 48.80 60.76
C SER A 256 2.21 48.61 60.43
N GLY A 257 2.64 47.36 60.27
CA GLY A 257 3.98 47.00 59.83
C GLY A 257 4.04 46.95 58.31
N PHE A 258 5.19 47.32 57.74
CA PHE A 258 5.41 47.18 56.31
C PHE A 258 6.87 46.82 56.02
N THR A 259 7.06 45.93 55.04
CA THR A 259 8.38 45.53 54.55
C THR A 259 8.38 45.18 53.06
N LEU A 260 9.56 45.31 52.43
CA LEU A 260 9.83 44.78 51.09
C LEU A 260 10.67 43.52 51.24
N SER A 261 10.08 42.36 50.95
CA SER A 261 10.65 41.05 51.30
C SER A 261 11.84 40.65 50.42
N GLY A 262 11.86 41.09 49.16
CA GLY A 262 12.77 40.59 48.14
C GLY A 262 12.40 39.19 47.63
N ASP A 263 11.29 38.63 48.10
CA ASP A 263 10.73 37.37 47.61
C ASP A 263 9.76 37.63 46.44
N LEU A 264 9.63 36.66 45.54
CA LEU A 264 8.61 36.67 44.49
C LEU A 264 7.42 35.82 44.93
N ILE A 265 6.23 36.16 44.43
CA ILE A 265 5.02 35.39 44.66
C ILE A 265 5.08 34.10 43.82
N ASP A 266 4.80 32.95 44.43
CA ASP A 266 4.54 31.70 43.71
C ASP A 266 3.16 31.78 43.02
N ASP A 267 3.12 31.56 41.70
CA ASP A 267 1.93 31.60 40.84
C ASP A 267 1.11 32.92 40.96
N PRO A 268 1.69 34.10 40.62
CA PRO A 268 0.97 35.37 40.69
C PRO A 268 -0.12 35.45 39.61
N ILE A 269 -1.29 35.98 39.98
CA ILE A 269 -2.23 36.51 38.97
C ILE A 269 -1.75 37.92 38.64
N THR A 270 -0.98 38.04 37.56
CA THR A 270 -0.44 39.32 37.08
C THR A 270 -1.52 40.08 36.30
N THR A 271 -1.68 41.37 36.58
CA THR A 271 -2.50 42.30 35.80
C THR A 271 -1.57 43.41 35.32
N ILE A 272 -1.53 43.62 34.01
CA ILE A 272 -0.80 44.70 33.37
C ILE A 272 -1.54 46.00 33.67
N ILE A 273 -0.79 47.07 33.93
CA ILE A 273 -1.35 48.41 34.05
C ILE A 273 -1.27 48.99 32.63
N GLU A 274 -2.42 49.07 31.95
CA GLU A 274 -2.54 49.39 30.50
C GLU A 274 -1.71 50.63 30.11
N GLN A 275 -0.89 50.45 29.07
CA GLN A 275 -0.26 51.51 28.29
C GLN A 275 -1.20 51.92 27.12
N GLY A 276 -0.89 52.95 26.33
CA GLY A 276 -1.87 53.64 25.50
C GLY A 276 -1.93 53.21 24.03
N ASP A 277 -3.14 53.23 23.43
CA ASP A 277 -3.29 52.98 21.98
C ASP A 277 -2.58 54.07 21.14
N ASP A 278 -1.46 53.74 20.52
CA ASP A 278 -0.62 54.69 19.80
C ASP A 278 -0.86 54.70 18.29
N THR A 279 -0.50 55.81 17.66
CA THR A 279 -0.43 55.93 16.20
C THR A 279 0.93 56.46 15.79
N VAL A 280 1.75 55.61 15.18
CA VAL A 280 3.12 55.92 14.77
C VAL A 280 3.23 55.98 13.24
N LEU A 281 3.82 57.07 12.75
CA LEU A 281 4.29 57.24 11.37
C LEU A 281 5.82 57.34 11.45
N ALA A 282 6.54 56.28 11.07
CA ALA A 282 7.99 56.24 11.13
C ALA A 282 8.58 57.12 10.01
N GLY A 283 8.18 56.87 8.77
CA GLY A 283 8.45 57.75 7.64
C GLY A 283 9.53 57.20 6.72
N ALA A 284 10.49 58.02 6.30
CA ALA A 284 11.46 57.59 5.30
C ALA A 284 12.84 57.32 5.90
N GLY A 285 13.29 56.08 5.80
CA GLY A 285 14.59 55.55 6.21
C GLY A 285 14.40 54.25 6.97
N ASP A 286 15.49 53.65 7.46
CA ASP A 286 15.40 52.34 8.13
C ASP A 286 15.13 52.58 9.63
N ASP A 287 13.88 52.43 10.05
CA ASP A 287 13.36 52.82 11.36
C ASP A 287 13.19 51.63 12.32
N VAL A 288 13.15 51.91 13.62
CA VAL A 288 12.85 50.94 14.66
C VAL A 288 11.70 51.46 15.52
N VAL A 289 10.60 50.72 15.59
CA VAL A 289 9.40 51.09 16.35
C VAL A 289 9.06 50.01 17.38
N PHE A 290 8.76 50.42 18.61
CA PHE A 290 8.23 49.57 19.67
C PHE A 290 6.90 50.16 20.19
N GLY A 291 5.75 49.60 19.80
CA GLY A 291 4.42 49.99 20.27
C GLY A 291 4.24 49.75 21.76
N GLN A 292 4.56 48.53 22.18
CA GLN A 292 4.54 47.98 23.54
C GLN A 292 3.18 47.55 24.07
N GLY A 293 2.30 48.44 24.52
CA GLY A 293 1.04 47.98 25.13
C GLY A 293 -0.13 48.85 24.74
N GLY A 294 -1.25 48.25 24.33
CA GLY A 294 -2.36 49.00 23.76
C GLY A 294 -2.66 48.49 22.37
N ASP A 295 -3.79 48.89 21.78
CA ASP A 295 -4.10 48.53 20.40
C ASP A 295 -3.46 49.58 19.45
N ASP A 296 -2.24 49.32 18.97
CA ASP A 296 -1.40 50.29 18.26
C ASP A 296 -1.65 50.33 16.74
N SER A 297 -1.31 51.46 16.12
CA SER A 297 -1.31 51.63 14.67
C SER A 297 0.02 52.18 14.17
N VAL A 298 0.83 51.33 13.55
CA VAL A 298 2.20 51.65 13.12
C VAL A 298 2.32 51.62 11.59
N LEU A 299 2.91 52.66 11.00
CA LEU A 299 3.25 52.71 9.58
C LEU A 299 4.76 52.96 9.43
N GLY A 300 5.50 52.02 8.82
CA GLY A 300 6.92 52.14 8.48
C GLY A 300 7.16 53.17 7.38
N GLU A 301 6.46 53.00 6.25
CA GLU A 301 6.56 53.79 5.01
C GLU A 301 7.72 53.37 4.07
N ASP A 302 8.79 54.17 3.91
CA ASP A 302 9.84 53.90 2.92
C ASP A 302 11.16 53.54 3.64
N GLY A 303 11.63 52.30 3.60
CA GLY A 303 12.90 51.89 4.23
C GLY A 303 12.89 50.42 4.65
N ASP A 304 14.00 49.91 5.17
CA ASP A 304 14.03 48.56 5.75
C ASP A 304 13.71 48.65 7.26
N ASP A 305 12.43 48.58 7.63
CA ASP A 305 11.93 48.91 8.97
C ASP A 305 11.86 47.72 9.93
N SER A 306 11.94 47.98 11.24
CA SER A 306 11.75 46.99 12.30
C SER A 306 10.65 47.45 13.25
N LEU A 307 9.48 46.84 13.16
CA LEU A 307 8.27 47.22 13.88
C LEU A 307 7.86 46.10 14.86
N ASP A 308 7.65 46.45 16.13
CA ASP A 308 7.21 45.55 17.19
C ASP A 308 5.95 46.14 17.84
N GLY A 309 4.80 45.47 17.72
CA GLY A 309 3.51 45.91 18.24
C GLY A 309 3.44 45.75 19.75
N GLY A 310 3.75 44.56 20.25
CA GLY A 310 3.81 44.26 21.68
C GLY A 310 2.56 43.55 22.15
N ALA A 311 1.81 44.13 23.09
CA ALA A 311 0.62 43.53 23.65
C ALA A 311 -0.61 44.37 23.31
N GLY A 312 -1.59 43.78 22.62
CA GLY A 312 -2.77 44.46 22.11
C GLY A 312 -3.18 43.89 20.77
N ASN A 313 -4.19 44.47 20.14
CA ASN A 313 -4.58 44.11 18.76
C ASN A 313 -4.05 45.20 17.82
N ASP A 314 -2.86 44.99 17.31
CA ASP A 314 -2.08 45.99 16.61
C ASP A 314 -2.36 45.99 15.11
N VAL A 315 -2.16 47.14 14.47
CA VAL A 315 -2.28 47.31 13.02
C VAL A 315 -0.98 47.90 12.48
N MET A 316 -0.21 47.09 11.75
CA MET A 316 1.10 47.49 11.22
C MET A 316 1.18 47.37 9.69
N ASP A 317 1.84 48.34 9.03
CA ASP A 317 2.17 48.34 7.59
C ASP A 317 3.64 48.74 7.43
N GLY A 318 4.50 47.83 6.97
CA GLY A 318 5.94 48.07 6.74
C GLY A 318 6.15 49.09 5.62
N GLY A 319 5.57 48.82 4.46
CA GLY A 319 5.51 49.76 3.34
C GLY A 319 6.37 49.33 2.16
N THR A 320 7.54 49.95 1.96
CA THR A 320 8.47 49.51 0.91
C THR A 320 9.87 49.34 1.48
N GLY A 321 10.53 48.24 1.14
CA GLY A 321 11.81 47.87 1.71
C GLY A 321 11.70 46.48 2.32
N ALA A 322 12.80 45.94 2.86
CA ALA A 322 12.78 44.63 3.49
C ALA A 322 12.48 44.81 4.98
N ASP A 323 11.21 44.66 5.35
CA ASP A 323 10.70 45.01 6.67
C ASP A 323 10.65 43.80 7.61
N THR A 324 10.71 44.06 8.91
CA THR A 324 10.53 43.07 9.99
C THR A 324 9.39 43.53 10.90
N LEU A 325 8.29 42.79 10.94
CA LEU A 325 7.11 43.08 11.74
C LEU A 325 6.88 41.96 12.77
N ILE A 326 6.68 42.32 14.04
CA ILE A 326 6.35 41.39 15.13
C ILE A 326 5.08 41.89 15.82
N GLY A 327 3.96 41.18 15.71
CA GLY A 327 2.68 41.54 16.34
C GLY A 327 2.77 41.46 17.86
N GLY A 328 3.00 40.25 18.38
CA GLY A 328 3.22 40.00 19.79
C GLY A 328 2.04 39.26 20.41
N ALA A 329 1.29 39.87 21.32
CA ALA A 329 0.17 39.23 22.01
C ALA A 329 -1.14 39.96 21.77
N GLY A 330 -2.10 39.28 21.14
CA GLY A 330 -3.42 39.79 20.77
C GLY A 330 -3.69 39.49 19.29
N GLY A 331 -4.85 39.89 18.77
CA GLY A 331 -5.21 39.57 17.38
C GLY A 331 -4.78 40.69 16.43
N ASP A 332 -3.62 40.53 15.80
CA ASP A 332 -2.93 41.57 15.07
C ASP A 332 -3.29 41.60 13.58
N THR A 333 -3.05 42.73 12.92
CA THR A 333 -3.22 42.92 11.48
C THR A 333 -1.94 43.52 10.89
N LEU A 334 -1.15 42.68 10.23
CA LEU A 334 0.20 42.99 9.79
C LEU A 334 0.29 42.96 8.25
N SER A 335 0.95 43.96 7.67
CA SER A 335 1.18 44.10 6.23
C SER A 335 2.65 44.43 5.97
N GLY A 336 3.40 43.56 5.29
CA GLY A 336 4.81 43.80 4.95
C GLY A 336 4.95 44.90 3.92
N GLY A 337 4.47 44.66 2.70
CA GLY A 337 4.45 45.66 1.64
C GLY A 337 5.26 45.22 0.44
N GLU A 338 5.94 46.13 -0.27
CA GLU A 338 6.85 45.74 -1.36
C GLU A 338 8.25 45.49 -0.81
N GLY A 339 8.80 44.29 -0.96
CA GLY A 339 10.13 43.94 -0.49
C GLY A 339 10.19 42.49 -0.05
N ASP A 340 11.35 42.06 0.48
CA ASP A 340 11.50 40.72 1.04
C ASP A 340 11.28 40.84 2.56
N ASP A 341 10.06 40.60 3.03
CA ASP A 341 9.62 40.93 4.38
C ASP A 341 9.65 39.72 5.34
N TYR A 342 9.79 39.98 6.64
CA TYR A 342 9.60 39.00 7.72
C TYR A 342 8.47 39.47 8.64
N ILE A 343 7.44 38.64 8.82
CA ILE A 343 6.29 38.93 9.67
C ILE A 343 6.05 37.76 10.64
N GLU A 344 5.91 38.07 11.92
CA GLU A 344 5.53 37.13 12.98
C GLU A 344 4.30 37.67 13.73
N GLY A 345 3.20 36.92 13.75
CA GLY A 345 1.94 37.28 14.42
C GLY A 345 2.08 37.20 15.92
N GLY A 346 2.31 36.00 16.45
CA GLY A 346 2.59 35.76 17.87
C GLY A 346 1.46 34.97 18.55
N GLU A 347 0.97 35.44 19.70
CA GLU A 347 -0.19 34.85 20.37
C GLU A 347 -1.46 35.57 19.94
N GLY A 348 -2.45 34.89 19.37
CA GLY A 348 -3.71 35.50 18.99
C GLY A 348 -4.22 34.98 17.67
N ASN A 349 -5.27 35.62 17.14
CA ASN A 349 -5.79 35.25 15.83
C ASN A 349 -5.43 36.38 14.88
N ASP A 350 -4.36 36.19 14.12
CA ASP A 350 -3.68 37.24 13.40
C ASP A 350 -4.04 37.25 11.90
N PHE A 351 -3.94 38.43 11.30
CA PHE A 351 -4.07 38.61 9.86
C PHE A 351 -2.75 39.14 9.30
N LEU A 352 -2.03 38.29 8.56
CA LEU A 352 -0.73 38.60 8.00
C LEU A 352 -0.85 38.71 6.48
N SER A 353 -0.28 39.76 5.90
CA SER A 353 -0.22 39.92 4.45
C SER A 353 1.06 40.56 3.96
N THR A 354 1.43 40.29 2.71
CA THR A 354 2.59 40.93 2.05
C THR A 354 2.27 41.36 0.63
N GLY A 355 3.22 42.09 0.02
CA GLY A 355 3.19 42.49 -1.38
C GLY A 355 4.21 41.71 -2.20
N ILE A 356 4.89 42.39 -3.13
CA ILE A 356 5.81 41.68 -4.04
C ILE A 356 7.18 41.49 -3.39
N GLY A 357 7.73 40.29 -3.52
CA GLY A 357 9.06 39.95 -3.02
C GLY A 357 9.09 38.54 -2.47
N ASN A 358 10.19 38.13 -1.84
CA ASN A 358 10.32 36.81 -1.24
C ASN A 358 10.18 36.93 0.27
N ASP A 359 9.00 36.62 0.78
CA ASP A 359 8.56 36.92 2.13
C ASP A 359 8.59 35.70 3.06
N THR A 360 8.58 35.96 4.36
CA THR A 360 8.39 34.96 5.41
C THR A 360 7.28 35.41 6.37
N LEU A 361 6.22 34.63 6.48
CA LEU A 361 5.08 34.89 7.38
C LEU A 361 4.96 33.72 8.37
N ILE A 362 4.85 34.04 9.66
CA ILE A 362 4.67 33.08 10.75
C ILE A 362 3.47 33.51 11.57
N GLY A 363 2.40 32.71 11.63
CA GLY A 363 1.19 32.98 12.42
C GLY A 363 1.48 32.94 13.91
N GLY A 364 1.74 31.74 14.45
CA GLY A 364 2.10 31.56 15.85
C GLY A 364 1.09 30.68 16.60
N GLU A 365 0.57 31.15 17.72
CA GLU A 365 -0.49 30.47 18.48
C GLU A 365 -1.85 31.15 18.22
N GLY A 366 -2.82 30.42 17.67
CA GLY A 366 -4.21 30.82 17.48
C GLY A 366 -4.66 30.53 16.05
N ASP A 367 -5.90 30.90 15.70
CA ASP A 367 -6.39 30.64 14.33
C ASP A 367 -6.03 31.82 13.42
N ASP A 368 -4.98 31.69 12.64
CA ASP A 368 -4.35 32.76 11.86
C ASP A 368 -4.78 32.78 10.38
N THR A 369 -4.61 33.92 9.72
CA THR A 369 -4.84 34.09 8.29
C THR A 369 -3.62 34.71 7.64
N LEU A 370 -2.93 33.94 6.79
CA LEU A 370 -1.72 34.35 6.09
C LEU A 370 -1.99 34.46 4.59
N HIS A 371 -1.63 35.59 3.97
CA HIS A 371 -1.83 35.81 2.54
C HIS A 371 -0.65 36.58 1.91
N ASN A 372 0.11 35.92 1.05
CA ASN A 372 1.22 36.55 0.34
C ASN A 372 0.77 37.26 -0.95
N SER A 373 1.76 37.68 -1.74
CA SER A 373 1.59 38.11 -3.11
C SER A 373 2.65 37.41 -3.98
N ALA A 374 3.10 38.00 -5.09
CA ALA A 374 4.02 37.28 -5.99
C ALA A 374 5.43 37.22 -5.39
N GLY A 375 6.03 36.03 -5.33
CA GLY A 375 7.24 35.76 -4.56
C GLY A 375 7.76 34.33 -4.73
N ASP A 376 8.84 33.94 -4.05
CA ASP A 376 9.00 32.54 -3.63
C ASP A 376 9.02 32.63 -2.10
N ASP A 377 7.86 32.37 -1.47
CA ASP A 377 7.54 32.75 -0.09
C ASP A 377 7.52 31.55 0.86
N SER A 378 7.64 31.83 2.16
CA SER A 378 7.54 30.85 3.25
C SER A 378 6.44 31.24 4.22
N LEU A 379 5.38 30.44 4.32
CA LEU A 379 4.23 30.71 5.18
C LEU A 379 4.05 29.57 6.19
N VAL A 380 4.03 29.89 7.48
CA VAL A 380 3.89 28.92 8.57
C VAL A 380 2.71 29.33 9.45
N GLY A 381 1.69 28.49 9.57
CA GLY A 381 0.51 28.72 10.42
C GLY A 381 0.90 28.64 11.90
N GLY A 382 1.24 27.45 12.38
CA GLY A 382 1.73 27.22 13.74
C GLY A 382 0.77 26.34 14.54
N VAL A 383 0.16 26.88 15.58
CA VAL A 383 -0.78 26.15 16.45
C VAL A 383 -2.15 26.79 16.34
N GLY A 384 -3.11 26.10 15.75
CA GLY A 384 -4.47 26.60 15.56
C GLY A 384 -5.06 26.05 14.28
N ASN A 385 -6.21 26.58 13.86
CA ASN A 385 -6.80 26.22 12.56
C ASN A 385 -6.56 27.38 11.60
N ASP A 386 -5.47 27.28 10.85
CA ASP A 386 -4.92 28.38 10.08
C ASP A 386 -5.46 28.40 8.65
N SER A 387 -5.49 29.59 8.06
CA SER A 387 -5.88 29.82 6.67
C SER A 387 -4.73 30.45 5.90
N ILE A 388 -4.02 29.65 5.12
CA ILE A 388 -2.84 30.07 4.36
C ILE A 388 -3.19 30.14 2.87
N VAL A 389 -2.93 31.30 2.25
CA VAL A 389 -3.18 31.53 0.82
C VAL A 389 -1.92 32.06 0.17
N ALA A 390 -1.27 31.22 -0.62
CA ALA A 390 -0.19 31.58 -1.52
C ALA A 390 -0.73 32.04 -2.90
N THR A 391 0.14 32.61 -3.75
CA THR A 391 -0.26 33.16 -5.06
C THR A 391 0.67 32.77 -6.21
N ASP A 392 1.41 33.70 -6.82
CA ASP A 392 2.36 33.39 -7.90
C ASP A 392 3.74 33.15 -7.29
N GLY A 393 4.27 31.93 -7.34
CA GLY A 393 5.57 31.64 -6.72
C GLY A 393 5.89 30.16 -6.63
N ASN A 394 7.12 29.80 -6.25
CA ASN A 394 7.37 28.45 -5.74
C ASN A 394 7.39 28.55 -4.22
N ASP A 395 6.20 28.52 -3.63
CA ASP A 395 5.96 28.84 -2.24
C ASP A 395 6.10 27.59 -1.35
N THR A 396 6.41 27.79 -0.08
CA THR A 396 6.45 26.73 0.94
C THR A 396 5.46 27.08 2.05
N LEU A 397 4.47 26.21 2.24
CA LEU A 397 3.40 26.37 3.22
C LEU A 397 3.48 25.24 4.26
N GLU A 398 3.36 25.58 5.54
CA GLU A 398 3.29 24.63 6.67
C GLU A 398 2.12 25.01 7.57
N GLY A 399 1.13 24.11 7.72
CA GLY A 399 -0.03 24.29 8.59
C GLY A 399 0.37 24.20 10.07
N GLY A 400 0.81 23.02 10.50
CA GLY A 400 1.33 22.79 11.83
C GLY A 400 0.40 21.92 12.68
N ILE A 401 -0.09 22.44 13.81
CA ILE A 401 -1.01 21.72 14.69
C ILE A 401 -2.40 22.33 14.56
N GLY A 402 -3.34 21.56 14.03
CA GLY A 402 -4.77 21.89 13.97
C GLY A 402 -5.33 21.62 12.58
N ALA A 403 -6.59 21.99 12.34
CA ALA A 403 -7.23 21.69 11.06
C ALA A 403 -7.08 22.86 10.09
N ASP A 404 -6.04 22.82 9.26
CA ASP A 404 -5.59 23.95 8.46
C ASP A 404 -6.21 23.96 7.06
N THR A 405 -6.22 25.12 6.42
CA THR A 405 -6.65 25.29 5.03
C THR A 405 -5.58 26.02 4.24
N MET A 406 -5.05 25.38 3.20
CA MET A 406 -3.90 25.86 2.43
C MET A 406 -4.16 25.85 0.93
N TYR A 407 -3.73 26.92 0.25
CA TYR A 407 -3.78 27.07 -1.21
C TYR A 407 -2.40 27.48 -1.73
N GLY A 408 -1.76 26.67 -2.59
CA GLY A 408 -0.45 26.91 -3.19
C GLY A 408 -0.48 27.98 -4.27
N GLY A 409 -1.38 27.85 -5.24
CA GLY A 409 -1.61 28.88 -6.24
C GLY A 409 -1.03 28.52 -7.60
N ASN A 410 -0.17 29.37 -8.15
CA ASN A 410 0.47 29.13 -9.45
C ASN A 410 1.96 28.84 -9.25
N ASP A 411 2.51 28.02 -10.15
CA ASP A 411 3.90 27.55 -10.15
C ASP A 411 4.08 26.36 -9.20
N ASN A 412 5.29 25.97 -8.76
CA ASN A 412 5.48 24.65 -8.13
C ASN A 412 5.64 24.82 -6.62
N ASP A 413 4.64 24.41 -5.86
CA ASP A 413 4.56 24.68 -4.43
C ASP A 413 4.88 23.45 -3.59
N VAL A 414 5.28 23.69 -2.34
CA VAL A 414 5.42 22.68 -1.30
C VAL A 414 4.43 22.99 -0.18
N ILE A 415 3.54 22.06 0.12
CA ILE A 415 2.50 22.23 1.15
C ILE A 415 2.60 21.07 2.15
N LEU A 416 2.72 21.41 3.44
CA LEU A 416 2.80 20.46 4.55
C LEU A 416 1.60 20.70 5.48
N GLY A 417 0.72 19.70 5.64
CA GLY A 417 -0.42 19.70 6.56
C GLY A 417 0.01 19.76 8.01
N GLY A 418 0.41 18.61 8.54
CA GLY A 418 0.94 18.48 9.89
C GLY A 418 0.13 17.50 10.71
N ASP A 419 -0.33 17.93 11.89
CA ASP A 419 -1.19 17.15 12.78
C ASP A 419 -2.65 17.63 12.63
N ASP A 420 -3.61 16.70 12.74
CA ASP A 420 -5.05 16.91 12.56
C ASP A 420 -5.47 16.98 11.08
N ALA A 421 -6.77 17.21 10.80
CA ALA A 421 -7.35 17.00 9.47
C ALA A 421 -7.32 18.26 8.61
N ASP A 422 -6.49 18.25 7.57
CA ASP A 422 -6.16 19.42 6.76
C ASP A 422 -6.87 19.47 5.40
N LEU A 423 -6.95 20.68 4.85
CA LEU A 423 -7.49 20.95 3.52
C LEU A 423 -6.44 21.64 2.64
N MET A 424 -5.92 20.93 1.63
CA MET A 424 -4.81 21.40 0.82
C MET A 424 -5.12 21.42 -0.68
N TYR A 425 -4.72 22.49 -1.37
CA TYR A 425 -4.86 22.67 -2.81
C TYR A 425 -3.53 23.17 -3.42
N GLY A 426 -2.92 22.39 -4.31
CA GLY A 426 -1.75 22.83 -5.11
C GLY A 426 -2.14 23.87 -6.17
N GLU A 427 -3.23 23.60 -6.89
CA GLU A 427 -3.78 24.41 -7.98
C GLU A 427 -3.06 24.26 -9.34
N LEU A 428 -2.18 25.17 -9.75
CA LEU A 428 -1.52 25.12 -11.07
C LEU A 428 -0.01 24.96 -10.90
N GLY A 429 0.52 23.77 -11.10
CA GLY A 429 1.90 23.53 -10.70
C GLY A 429 2.35 22.11 -10.92
N ASN A 430 3.59 21.81 -10.59
CA ASN A 430 3.96 20.43 -10.25
C ASN A 430 4.20 20.45 -8.74
N ASP A 431 3.14 20.26 -7.99
CA ASP A 431 3.10 20.56 -6.57
C ASP A 431 3.50 19.34 -5.73
N SER A 432 3.98 19.58 -4.52
CA SER A 432 4.34 18.56 -3.54
C SER A 432 3.53 18.77 -2.26
N LEU A 433 2.54 17.90 -2.03
CA LEU A 433 1.65 17.96 -0.87
C LEU A 433 1.91 16.76 0.06
N ASP A 434 2.01 17.01 1.37
CA ASP A 434 2.15 16.00 2.43
C ASP A 434 1.13 16.29 3.55
N GLY A 435 0.13 15.42 3.73
CA GLY A 435 -0.94 15.54 4.73
C GLY A 435 -0.43 15.41 6.15
N GLY A 436 0.39 14.41 6.41
CA GLY A 436 0.93 14.16 7.75
C GLY A 436 0.02 13.22 8.51
N ALA A 437 -0.62 13.68 9.59
CA ALA A 437 -1.44 12.86 10.46
C ALA A 437 -2.84 13.45 10.61
N GLY A 438 -3.85 12.83 10.00
CA GLY A 438 -5.17 13.41 9.91
C GLY A 438 -6.04 12.62 8.94
N ASP A 439 -7.34 12.91 8.90
CA ASP A 439 -8.15 12.48 7.76
C ASP A 439 -8.14 13.65 6.74
N ASP A 440 -7.14 13.70 5.88
CA ASP A 440 -6.81 14.89 5.08
C ASP A 440 -7.59 14.95 3.75
N VAL A 441 -7.76 16.16 3.24
CA VAL A 441 -8.37 16.41 1.92
C VAL A 441 -7.40 17.18 1.04
N MET A 442 -6.93 16.55 -0.03
CA MET A 442 -5.89 17.11 -0.89
C MET A 442 -6.31 17.15 -2.36
N SER A 443 -5.89 18.20 -3.07
CA SER A 443 -6.02 18.32 -4.52
C SER A 443 -4.74 18.88 -5.13
N GLY A 444 -4.08 18.14 -6.02
CA GLY A 444 -2.90 18.60 -6.75
C GLY A 444 -3.27 19.71 -7.73
N GLY A 445 -4.21 19.42 -8.63
CA GLY A 445 -4.78 20.41 -9.55
C GLY A 445 -4.39 20.12 -10.99
N ALA A 446 -3.54 20.96 -11.60
CA ALA A 446 -3.06 20.71 -12.95
C ALA A 446 -1.54 20.81 -13.03
N GLY A 447 -0.95 19.76 -13.60
CA GLY A 447 0.47 19.50 -13.75
C GLY A 447 0.78 18.15 -13.11
N SER A 448 2.06 17.82 -12.98
CA SER A 448 2.50 16.51 -12.48
C SER A 448 2.80 16.61 -10.99
N ASP A 449 1.83 16.25 -10.18
CA ASP A 449 1.86 16.49 -8.75
C ASP A 449 2.36 15.27 -7.95
N THR A 450 2.87 15.50 -6.75
CA THR A 450 3.23 14.47 -5.78
C THR A 450 2.42 14.69 -4.51
N LEU A 451 1.56 13.73 -4.15
CA LEU A 451 0.67 13.82 -3.00
C LEU A 451 0.88 12.62 -2.06
N ILE A 452 1.11 12.89 -0.79
CA ILE A 452 1.29 11.88 0.26
C ILE A 452 0.26 12.15 1.35
N GLY A 453 -0.65 11.21 1.61
CA GLY A 453 -1.68 11.32 2.64
C GLY A 453 -1.08 11.23 4.04
N GLY A 454 -0.53 10.07 4.38
CA GLY A 454 0.17 9.84 5.64
C GLY A 454 -0.62 8.94 6.57
N ASP A 455 -0.87 9.38 7.81
CA ASP A 455 -1.61 8.63 8.82
C ASP A 455 -3.08 9.11 8.86
N GLY A 456 -4.04 8.30 8.44
CA GLY A 456 -5.48 8.54 8.59
C GLY A 456 -6.24 8.18 7.31
N GLY A 457 -7.55 8.45 7.27
CA GLY A 457 -8.39 8.12 6.11
C GLY A 457 -8.49 9.29 5.15
N ASP A 458 -7.59 9.34 4.16
CA ASP A 458 -7.37 10.51 3.32
C ASP A 458 -8.25 10.54 2.07
N THR A 459 -8.57 11.74 1.58
CA THR A 459 -9.25 11.96 0.31
C THR A 459 -8.36 12.77 -0.61
N ILE A 460 -7.77 12.12 -1.61
CA ILE A 460 -6.74 12.70 -2.47
C ILE A 460 -7.22 12.74 -3.93
N SER A 461 -7.05 13.90 -4.56
CA SER A 461 -7.26 14.09 -6.00
C SER A 461 -5.97 14.61 -6.63
N GLY A 462 -5.33 13.86 -7.53
CA GLY A 462 -4.16 14.35 -8.29
C GLY A 462 -4.58 15.48 -9.21
N GLY A 463 -5.24 15.17 -10.31
CA GLY A 463 -5.83 16.16 -11.20
C GLY A 463 -5.39 15.91 -12.63
N ASP A 464 -5.25 16.95 -13.45
CA ASP A 464 -4.76 16.78 -14.82
C ASP A 464 -3.23 16.81 -14.85
N GLY A 465 -2.58 15.73 -15.26
CA GLY A 465 -1.13 15.61 -15.46
C GLY A 465 -0.67 14.23 -15.00
N ASP A 466 0.61 13.91 -15.14
CA ASP A 466 1.14 12.62 -14.69
C ASP A 466 1.41 12.70 -13.18
N ASP A 467 0.48 12.21 -12.35
CA ASP A 467 0.49 12.36 -10.89
C ASP A 467 1.08 11.15 -10.14
N TYR A 468 1.68 11.38 -8.97
CA TYR A 468 2.05 10.36 -8.00
C TYR A 468 1.27 10.57 -6.70
N ILE A 469 0.51 9.56 -6.27
CA ILE A 469 -0.30 9.58 -5.05
C ILE A 469 0.02 8.38 -4.18
N GLU A 470 0.29 8.62 -2.90
CA GLU A 470 0.45 7.60 -1.84
C GLU A 470 -0.53 7.91 -0.70
N GLY A 471 -1.48 7.01 -0.43
CA GLY A 471 -2.47 7.15 0.66
C GLY A 471 -1.83 7.03 2.03
N GLY A 472 -1.26 5.87 2.34
CA GLY A 472 -0.47 5.65 3.55
C GLY A 472 -1.14 4.66 4.50
N LEU A 473 -1.43 5.08 5.74
CA LEU A 473 -2.11 4.26 6.74
C LEU A 473 -3.55 4.72 6.92
N GLY A 474 -4.52 3.89 6.60
CA GLY A 474 -5.93 4.22 6.80
C GLY A 474 -6.75 3.77 5.62
N ASN A 475 -8.00 4.20 5.56
CA ASN A 475 -8.87 3.82 4.45
C ASN A 475 -9.00 5.01 3.51
N ASP A 476 -8.23 5.00 2.44
CA ASP A 476 -8.01 6.16 1.60
C ASP A 476 -8.91 6.17 0.36
N SER A 477 -9.18 7.36 -0.16
CA SER A 477 -9.95 7.59 -1.37
C SER A 477 -9.12 8.38 -2.36
N LEU A 478 -8.49 7.68 -3.30
CA LEU A 478 -7.54 8.23 -4.25
C LEU A 478 -8.17 8.38 -5.63
N THR A 479 -8.06 9.57 -6.22
CA THR A 479 -8.57 9.87 -7.56
C THR A 479 -7.60 10.67 -8.40
N THR A 480 -7.66 10.53 -9.73
CA THR A 480 -6.88 11.37 -10.66
C THR A 480 -7.70 11.83 -11.86
N GLY A 481 -7.15 12.78 -12.62
CA GLY A 481 -7.65 13.29 -13.89
C GLY A 481 -6.88 12.71 -15.08
N LEU A 482 -6.66 13.50 -16.13
CA LEU A 482 -6.01 13.03 -17.35
C LEU A 482 -4.49 12.97 -17.18
N GLY A 483 -3.86 11.86 -17.51
CA GLY A 483 -2.40 11.74 -17.42
C GLY A 483 -1.99 10.28 -17.36
N ASN A 484 -0.71 10.00 -17.15
CA ASN A 484 -0.26 8.67 -16.79
C ASN A 484 0.13 8.68 -15.29
N ASP A 485 -0.77 8.18 -14.47
CA ASP A 485 -0.76 8.33 -13.02
C ASP A 485 -0.23 7.10 -12.29
N THR A 486 0.22 7.31 -11.06
CA THR A 486 0.56 6.24 -10.10
C THR A 486 -0.20 6.47 -8.81
N LEU A 487 -1.07 5.53 -8.44
CA LEU A 487 -1.83 5.55 -7.18
C LEU A 487 -1.42 4.35 -6.32
N ILE A 488 -1.10 4.60 -5.06
CA ILE A 488 -0.72 3.58 -4.08
C ILE A 488 -1.61 3.79 -2.85
N GLY A 489 -2.49 2.83 -2.53
CA GLY A 489 -3.37 2.87 -1.36
C GLY A 489 -2.58 2.81 -0.06
N GLY A 490 -1.95 1.67 0.22
CA GLY A 490 -1.10 1.49 1.40
C GLY A 490 -1.64 0.43 2.35
N GLU A 491 -1.77 0.76 3.64
CA GLU A 491 -2.42 -0.12 4.62
C GLU A 491 -3.85 0.34 4.91
N GLY A 492 -4.85 -0.48 4.62
CA GLY A 492 -6.26 -0.28 4.97
C GLY A 492 -7.16 -0.71 3.83
N ASP A 493 -8.47 -0.46 3.95
CA ASP A 493 -9.39 -0.79 2.85
C ASP A 493 -9.57 0.46 1.96
N ASP A 494 -8.82 0.52 0.86
CA ASP A 494 -8.66 1.72 0.02
C ASP A 494 -9.59 1.72 -1.20
N THR A 495 -9.86 2.92 -1.74
CA THR A 495 -10.61 3.13 -2.98
C THR A 495 -9.77 3.93 -3.96
N LEU A 496 -9.35 3.30 -5.05
CA LEU A 496 -8.51 3.91 -6.08
C LEU A 496 -9.32 4.05 -7.37
N ARG A 497 -9.29 5.23 -8.00
CA ARG A 497 -9.95 5.47 -9.27
C ARG A 497 -9.20 6.48 -10.15
N ASN A 498 -8.71 6.04 -11.30
CA ASN A 498 -8.07 6.93 -12.28
C ASN A 498 -9.09 7.61 -13.22
N SER A 499 -8.55 8.38 -14.16
CA SER A 499 -9.23 8.71 -15.41
C SER A 499 -8.45 8.15 -16.62
N ALA A 500 -8.45 8.85 -17.76
CA ALA A 500 -7.85 8.30 -18.98
C ALA A 500 -6.32 8.47 -18.95
N GLY A 501 -5.60 7.40 -19.25
CA GLY A 501 -4.17 7.30 -19.00
C GLY A 501 -3.66 5.88 -19.18
N ASP A 502 -2.34 5.68 -19.33
CA ASP A 502 -1.78 4.35 -19.05
C ASP A 502 -1.27 4.40 -17.59
N ASP A 503 -2.10 3.97 -16.64
CA ASP A 503 -1.94 4.22 -15.21
C ASP A 503 -1.48 2.98 -14.42
N SER A 504 -0.94 3.22 -13.21
CA SER A 504 -0.51 2.17 -12.27
C SER A 504 -1.23 2.33 -10.93
N LEU A 505 -2.13 1.40 -10.60
CA LEU A 505 -2.92 1.44 -9.38
C LEU A 505 -2.56 0.24 -8.49
N VAL A 506 -2.12 0.50 -7.26
CA VAL A 506 -1.71 -0.52 -6.29
C VAL A 506 -2.53 -0.35 -5.01
N GLY A 507 -3.34 -1.35 -4.64
CA GLY A 507 -4.15 -1.36 -3.42
C GLY A 507 -3.26 -1.42 -2.17
N GLY A 508 -2.59 -2.56 -1.95
CA GLY A 508 -1.63 -2.72 -0.87
C GLY A 508 -2.07 -3.79 0.11
N VAL A 509 -2.29 -3.42 1.37
CA VAL A 509 -2.73 -4.34 2.43
C VAL A 509 -4.12 -3.96 2.89
N GLY A 510 -5.11 -4.82 2.66
CA GLY A 510 -6.49 -4.62 3.10
C GLY A 510 -7.47 -5.13 2.05
N ASN A 511 -8.73 -4.69 2.03
CA ASN A 511 -9.66 -5.11 0.98
C ASN A 511 -9.96 -3.91 0.09
N ASP A 512 -9.26 -3.82 -1.02
CA ASP A 512 -9.20 -2.61 -1.84
C ASP A 512 -10.21 -2.63 -2.98
N SER A 513 -10.62 -1.45 -3.41
CA SER A 513 -11.52 -1.23 -4.53
C SER A 513 -10.84 -0.38 -5.60
N ILE A 514 -10.33 -1.03 -6.63
CA ILE A 514 -9.60 -0.40 -7.73
C ILE A 514 -10.50 -0.32 -8.97
N VAL A 515 -10.67 0.88 -9.51
CA VAL A 515 -11.48 1.13 -10.70
C VAL A 515 -10.67 1.94 -11.71
N ALA A 516 -10.14 1.24 -12.70
CA ALA A 516 -9.50 1.83 -13.86
C ALA A 516 -10.54 2.30 -14.91
N THR A 517 -10.09 3.02 -15.95
CA THR A 517 -10.99 3.59 -16.98
C THR A 517 -10.52 3.38 -18.42
N ASP A 518 -10.03 4.42 -19.11
CA ASP A 518 -9.59 4.32 -20.51
C ASP A 518 -8.05 4.30 -20.55
N GLY A 519 -7.46 3.29 -21.16
CA GLY A 519 -6.02 3.18 -21.43
C GLY A 519 -5.47 1.85 -20.94
N ASN A 520 -4.17 1.57 -21.14
CA ASN A 520 -3.62 0.26 -20.79
C ASN A 520 -3.09 0.31 -19.35
N ASP A 521 -3.97 0.03 -18.41
CA ASP A 521 -3.72 0.21 -16.99
C ASP A 521 -3.08 -1.04 -16.37
N THR A 522 -2.33 -0.84 -15.28
CA THR A 522 -1.81 -1.92 -14.43
C THR A 522 -2.43 -1.81 -13.05
N LEU A 523 -3.17 -2.83 -12.65
CA LEU A 523 -3.86 -2.92 -11.36
C LEU A 523 -3.23 -4.05 -10.54
N ASP A 524 -2.84 -3.75 -9.31
CA ASP A 524 -2.32 -4.71 -8.32
C ASP A 524 -3.11 -4.58 -7.01
N GLY A 525 -3.90 -5.60 -6.66
CA GLY A 525 -4.71 -5.63 -5.44
C GLY A 525 -3.84 -5.71 -4.18
N GLY A 526 -2.92 -6.67 -4.15
CA GLY A 526 -1.99 -6.86 -3.04
C GLY A 526 -2.45 -7.94 -2.06
N ASP A 527 -2.28 -7.71 -0.76
CA ASP A 527 -2.72 -8.64 0.29
C ASP A 527 -4.15 -8.28 0.69
N GLY A 528 -5.14 -9.14 0.41
CA GLY A 528 -6.49 -8.63 0.49
C GLY A 528 -7.64 -9.54 0.11
N ALA A 529 -8.81 -8.95 -0.04
CA ALA A 529 -9.87 -9.55 -0.84
C ALA A 529 -10.40 -8.43 -1.73
N ASP A 530 -9.71 -8.22 -2.84
CA ASP A 530 -9.75 -6.98 -3.58
C ASP A 530 -10.80 -7.04 -4.68
N THR A 531 -11.29 -5.88 -5.10
CA THR A 531 -12.19 -5.74 -6.25
C THR A 531 -11.56 -4.81 -7.28
N MET A 532 -11.35 -5.33 -8.48
CA MET A 532 -10.68 -4.62 -9.56
C MET A 532 -11.55 -4.58 -10.82
N LEU A 533 -11.65 -3.41 -11.45
CA LEU A 533 -12.28 -3.20 -12.75
C LEU A 533 -11.23 -2.57 -13.69
N GLY A 534 -10.86 -3.26 -14.77
CA GLY A 534 -9.90 -2.79 -15.79
C GLY A 534 -10.46 -1.63 -16.60
N GLY A 535 -11.57 -1.86 -17.32
CA GLY A 535 -12.27 -0.78 -18.02
C GLY A 535 -12.24 -0.98 -19.53
N ASN A 536 -11.66 -0.04 -20.27
CA ASN A 536 -11.48 -0.14 -21.71
C ASN A 536 -9.98 -0.16 -22.04
N ASP A 537 -9.65 -0.70 -23.22
CA ASP A 537 -8.28 -0.96 -23.65
C ASP A 537 -7.67 -2.17 -22.90
N ASN A 538 -6.37 -2.44 -23.06
CA ASN A 538 -5.82 -3.74 -22.65
C ASN A 538 -5.13 -3.60 -21.30
N ASP A 539 -5.75 -4.13 -20.25
CA ASP A 539 -5.29 -3.96 -18.88
C ASP A 539 -4.51 -5.18 -18.37
N LEU A 540 -3.66 -4.93 -17.38
CA LEU A 540 -2.97 -5.94 -16.60
C LEU A 540 -3.54 -5.95 -15.18
N LEU A 541 -4.16 -7.07 -14.78
CA LEU A 541 -4.74 -7.24 -13.44
C LEU A 541 -3.96 -8.30 -12.66
N ILE A 542 -3.52 -7.95 -11.45
CA ILE A 542 -2.81 -8.80 -10.50
C ILE A 542 -3.59 -8.78 -9.19
N GLY A 543 -4.23 -9.89 -8.82
CA GLY A 543 -4.99 -9.97 -7.55
C GLY A 543 -4.09 -9.88 -6.32
N GLY A 544 -3.00 -10.64 -6.34
CA GLY A 544 -2.13 -10.80 -5.18
C GLY A 544 -2.58 -11.96 -4.33
N ALA A 545 -2.64 -11.78 -3.02
CA ALA A 545 -3.00 -12.81 -2.07
C ALA A 545 -4.40 -12.60 -1.51
N GLY A 546 -5.30 -13.52 -1.78
CA GLY A 546 -6.52 -13.66 -0.98
C GLY A 546 -7.69 -14.19 -1.77
N ALA A 547 -8.76 -13.43 -1.88
CA ALA A 547 -9.95 -13.91 -2.61
C ALA A 547 -10.53 -12.75 -3.40
N ASP A 548 -9.93 -12.53 -4.57
CA ASP A 548 -10.11 -11.30 -5.31
C ASP A 548 -11.20 -11.43 -6.37
N VAL A 549 -11.76 -10.30 -6.78
CA VAL A 549 -12.73 -10.19 -7.84
C VAL A 549 -12.17 -9.26 -8.90
N MET A 550 -11.87 -9.81 -10.08
CA MET A 550 -11.23 -9.07 -11.17
C MET A 550 -12.12 -9.10 -12.40
N HIS A 551 -12.37 -7.91 -12.96
CA HIS A 551 -13.12 -7.73 -14.19
C HIS A 551 -12.26 -6.98 -15.20
N GLY A 552 -11.97 -7.59 -16.35
CA GLY A 552 -11.27 -6.91 -17.45
C GLY A 552 -12.15 -5.85 -18.13
N GLU A 553 -13.41 -6.22 -18.35
CA GLU A 553 -14.49 -5.47 -19.03
C GLU A 553 -14.40 -5.43 -20.56
N ALA A 554 -13.57 -4.58 -21.17
CA ALA A 554 -13.57 -4.38 -22.61
C ALA A 554 -12.16 -4.45 -23.19
N ASP A 555 -12.06 -5.00 -24.39
CA ASP A 555 -10.79 -5.26 -25.08
C ASP A 555 -10.03 -6.44 -24.43
N ALA A 556 -8.71 -6.54 -24.65
CA ALA A 556 -7.98 -7.78 -24.43
C ALA A 556 -7.13 -7.70 -23.16
N ASP A 557 -7.68 -8.18 -22.04
CA ASP A 557 -7.06 -8.04 -20.74
C ASP A 557 -6.16 -9.23 -20.37
N THR A 558 -5.20 -8.99 -19.48
CA THR A 558 -4.32 -10.02 -18.95
C THR A 558 -4.44 -10.12 -17.44
N PHE A 559 -4.88 -11.27 -16.96
CA PHE A 559 -4.86 -11.62 -15.54
C PHE A 559 -3.56 -12.35 -15.21
N MET A 560 -2.65 -11.69 -14.52
CA MET A 560 -1.35 -12.28 -14.18
C MET A 560 -1.40 -12.93 -12.80
N MET A 561 -1.06 -14.21 -12.76
CA MET A 561 -1.10 -15.04 -11.56
C MET A 561 0.32 -15.32 -11.06
N SER A 562 0.48 -15.35 -9.74
CA SER A 562 1.73 -15.73 -9.07
C SER A 562 1.49 -16.77 -7.98
N ASP A 563 2.55 -17.29 -7.36
CA ASP A 563 2.41 -18.29 -6.29
C ASP A 563 1.55 -17.73 -5.14
N GLY A 564 0.51 -18.48 -4.74
CA GLY A 564 -0.40 -18.07 -3.66
C GLY A 564 -1.49 -17.08 -4.09
N PHE A 565 -1.88 -17.11 -5.37
CA PHE A 565 -2.95 -16.27 -5.93
C PHE A 565 -4.26 -16.31 -5.12
N GLY A 566 -4.59 -17.41 -4.47
CA GLY A 566 -5.77 -17.50 -3.61
C GLY A 566 -7.04 -18.01 -4.32
N ASN A 567 -8.22 -17.61 -3.85
CA ASN A 567 -9.50 -18.15 -4.33
C ASN A 567 -10.30 -17.09 -5.11
N ASP A 568 -9.78 -16.72 -6.28
CA ASP A 568 -10.22 -15.54 -7.00
C ASP A 568 -11.40 -15.82 -7.95
N THR A 569 -12.03 -14.74 -8.41
CA THR A 569 -13.07 -14.74 -9.42
C THR A 569 -12.68 -13.79 -10.53
N LEU A 570 -12.38 -14.33 -11.71
CA LEU A 570 -11.96 -13.58 -12.89
C LEU A 570 -13.10 -13.52 -13.90
N THR A 571 -13.31 -12.37 -14.51
CA THR A 571 -14.20 -12.17 -15.66
C THR A 571 -13.46 -11.32 -16.67
N GLY A 572 -13.17 -11.83 -17.86
CA GLY A 572 -12.52 -11.03 -18.91
C GLY A 572 -13.50 -9.98 -19.42
N GLY A 573 -14.37 -10.34 -20.33
CA GLY A 573 -15.43 -9.45 -20.79
C GLY A 573 -15.83 -9.81 -22.22
N GLU A 574 -16.71 -9.01 -22.81
CA GLU A 574 -17.26 -9.30 -24.16
C GLU A 574 -17.32 -8.03 -25.03
N ALA A 575 -16.84 -6.92 -24.49
CA ALA A 575 -16.79 -5.64 -25.18
C ALA A 575 -15.45 -5.47 -25.90
N GLY A 576 -15.41 -4.67 -26.96
CA GLY A 576 -14.15 -4.39 -27.65
C GLY A 576 -13.56 -5.59 -28.41
N VAL A 577 -12.24 -5.73 -28.33
CA VAL A 577 -11.45 -6.90 -28.77
C VAL A 577 -11.52 -7.99 -27.70
N ASP A 578 -12.56 -8.81 -27.81
CA ASP A 578 -12.83 -10.03 -27.04
C ASP A 578 -11.68 -11.06 -27.15
N TYR A 579 -10.65 -10.92 -26.31
CA TYR A 579 -9.48 -11.81 -26.23
C TYR A 579 -8.73 -11.67 -24.89
N ASP A 580 -9.32 -12.18 -23.82
CA ASP A 580 -8.79 -12.14 -22.48
C ASP A 580 -7.87 -13.34 -22.19
N THR A 581 -6.79 -13.06 -21.47
CA THR A 581 -5.73 -14.03 -21.19
C THR A 581 -5.51 -14.18 -19.68
N VAL A 582 -5.51 -15.42 -19.19
CA VAL A 582 -4.97 -15.72 -17.86
C VAL A 582 -3.54 -16.24 -18.01
N ASP A 583 -2.59 -15.55 -17.39
CA ASP A 583 -1.16 -15.88 -17.42
C ASP A 583 -0.70 -16.47 -16.08
N LEU A 584 -0.44 -17.78 -16.09
CA LEU A 584 0.06 -18.57 -14.96
C LEU A 584 1.56 -18.86 -15.07
N SER A 585 2.27 -18.28 -16.04
CA SER A 585 3.71 -18.52 -16.22
C SER A 585 4.56 -18.06 -15.02
N GLY A 586 4.00 -17.19 -14.17
CA GLY A 586 4.57 -16.76 -12.89
C GLY A 586 4.42 -17.78 -11.73
N VAL A 587 3.56 -18.79 -11.87
CA VAL A 587 3.34 -19.83 -10.85
C VAL A 587 4.44 -20.89 -10.97
N ALA A 588 5.34 -20.91 -10.00
CA ALA A 588 6.59 -21.69 -10.09
C ALA A 588 6.57 -22.98 -9.24
N THR A 589 5.65 -23.09 -8.28
CA THR A 589 5.74 -24.11 -7.23
C THR A 589 5.12 -25.46 -7.57
N SER A 590 4.13 -25.51 -8.45
CA SER A 590 3.47 -26.73 -8.92
C SER A 590 2.74 -26.52 -10.24
N GLY A 591 2.50 -27.61 -10.98
CA GLY A 591 1.57 -27.59 -12.11
C GLY A 591 0.12 -27.44 -11.66
N VAL A 592 -0.73 -27.00 -12.57
CA VAL A 592 -2.12 -26.63 -12.35
C VAL A 592 -3.08 -27.62 -13.00
N THR A 593 -4.27 -27.72 -12.43
CA THR A 593 -5.40 -28.43 -13.02
C THR A 593 -6.45 -27.42 -13.47
N VAL A 594 -6.65 -27.31 -14.78
CA VAL A 594 -7.70 -26.51 -15.43
C VAL A 594 -8.89 -27.41 -15.73
N THR A 595 -10.09 -27.01 -15.33
CA THR A 595 -11.34 -27.72 -15.62
C THR A 595 -12.37 -26.74 -16.18
N PHE A 596 -12.71 -26.89 -17.46
CA PHE A 596 -13.77 -26.13 -18.09
C PHE A 596 -15.14 -26.63 -17.63
N SER A 597 -16.06 -25.69 -17.43
CA SER A 597 -17.44 -25.92 -17.02
C SER A 597 -18.46 -25.56 -18.11
N GLY A 598 -18.01 -24.83 -19.12
CA GLY A 598 -18.73 -24.44 -20.34
C GLY A 598 -17.79 -23.63 -21.23
N ASP A 599 -18.37 -22.94 -22.22
CA ASP A 599 -17.64 -22.02 -23.10
C ASP A 599 -16.98 -20.92 -22.26
N GLU A 600 -15.69 -20.68 -22.46
CA GLU A 600 -14.88 -19.60 -21.84
C GLU A 600 -14.98 -19.54 -20.31
N ALA A 601 -15.36 -20.63 -19.64
CA ALA A 601 -15.62 -20.63 -18.21
C ALA A 601 -15.16 -21.91 -17.50
N GLY A 602 -14.49 -21.77 -16.37
CA GLY A 602 -13.90 -22.91 -15.66
C GLY A 602 -13.27 -22.56 -14.32
N THR A 603 -12.40 -23.46 -13.86
CA THR A 603 -11.61 -23.29 -12.65
C THR A 603 -10.18 -23.74 -12.88
N VAL A 604 -9.22 -23.08 -12.22
CA VAL A 604 -7.81 -23.48 -12.17
C VAL A 604 -7.43 -23.75 -10.72
N SER A 605 -6.69 -24.82 -10.46
CA SER A 605 -6.26 -25.22 -9.12
C SER A 605 -4.82 -25.72 -9.12
N ASP A 606 -3.97 -25.20 -8.24
CA ASP A 606 -2.62 -25.72 -7.96
C ASP A 606 -2.61 -26.83 -6.87
N GLY A 607 -3.78 -27.08 -6.27
CA GLY A 607 -4.00 -28.07 -5.21
C GLY A 607 -4.08 -27.49 -3.81
N PHE A 608 -3.75 -26.21 -3.63
CA PHE A 608 -3.95 -25.43 -2.42
C PHE A 608 -5.02 -24.36 -2.63
N ASP A 609 -4.88 -23.61 -3.72
CA ASP A 609 -5.68 -22.45 -4.10
C ASP A 609 -6.46 -22.76 -5.38
N THR A 610 -7.58 -22.08 -5.59
CA THR A 610 -8.49 -22.32 -6.72
C THR A 610 -9.27 -21.09 -7.08
N PHE A 611 -9.02 -20.54 -8.27
CA PHE A 611 -9.86 -19.47 -8.83
C PHE A 611 -10.84 -20.01 -9.87
N SER A 612 -11.91 -19.25 -10.08
CA SER A 612 -12.85 -19.44 -11.18
C SER A 612 -12.70 -18.33 -12.22
N PHE A 613 -12.92 -18.69 -13.48
CA PHE A 613 -12.90 -17.73 -14.58
C PHE A 613 -14.15 -17.88 -15.46
N SER A 614 -14.53 -16.80 -16.12
CA SER A 614 -15.55 -16.74 -17.17
C SER A 614 -15.18 -15.67 -18.19
N GLU A 615 -15.60 -15.83 -19.44
CA GLU A 615 -15.29 -14.89 -20.53
C GLU A 615 -13.74 -14.77 -20.65
N ILE A 616 -13.04 -15.91 -20.82
CA ILE A 616 -11.59 -15.99 -21.03
C ILE A 616 -11.29 -16.88 -22.23
N GLU A 617 -10.59 -16.34 -23.22
CA GLU A 617 -10.29 -17.00 -24.50
C GLU A 617 -8.93 -17.70 -24.49
N ALA A 618 -7.99 -17.25 -23.65
CA ALA A 618 -6.62 -17.73 -23.64
C ALA A 618 -6.08 -18.06 -22.24
N LEU A 619 -5.33 -19.17 -22.15
CA LEU A 619 -4.61 -19.57 -20.95
C LEU A 619 -3.12 -19.80 -21.29
N ASN A 620 -2.23 -19.09 -20.61
CA ASN A 620 -0.80 -19.43 -20.57
C ASN A 620 -0.56 -20.16 -19.24
N LEU A 621 -0.14 -21.42 -19.29
CA LEU A 621 0.01 -22.27 -18.11
C LEU A 621 1.43 -22.18 -17.53
N THR A 622 1.77 -23.12 -16.65
CA THR A 622 3.00 -23.07 -15.86
C THR A 622 4.17 -23.70 -16.62
N GLY A 623 5.37 -23.69 -16.00
CA GLY A 623 6.51 -24.48 -16.49
C GLY A 623 6.60 -25.88 -15.86
N ASN A 624 5.50 -26.42 -15.35
CA ASN A 624 5.40 -27.73 -14.70
C ASN A 624 4.30 -28.58 -15.36
N ASP A 625 4.30 -29.90 -15.06
CA ASP A 625 3.27 -30.83 -15.56
C ASP A 625 1.83 -30.36 -15.25
N ASP A 626 1.14 -29.87 -16.28
CA ASP A 626 -0.18 -29.28 -16.22
C ASP A 626 -1.26 -30.24 -16.75
N GLN A 627 -2.48 -30.09 -16.23
CA GLN A 627 -3.62 -30.88 -16.65
C GLN A 627 -4.78 -29.98 -17.07
N VAL A 628 -5.24 -30.11 -18.32
CA VAL A 628 -6.40 -29.38 -18.84
C VAL A 628 -7.50 -30.33 -19.27
N ASP A 629 -8.73 -30.07 -18.79
CA ASP A 629 -9.97 -30.68 -19.30
C ASP A 629 -10.86 -29.61 -19.92
N ALA A 630 -10.73 -29.40 -21.24
CA ALA A 630 -11.57 -28.50 -22.04
C ALA A 630 -12.79 -29.21 -22.66
N SER A 631 -13.11 -30.45 -22.25
CA SER A 631 -14.19 -31.24 -22.86
C SER A 631 -15.60 -30.65 -22.72
N ALA A 632 -15.76 -29.63 -21.87
CA ALA A 632 -17.00 -28.88 -21.69
C ALA A 632 -17.09 -27.62 -22.58
N ASP A 633 -15.98 -27.17 -23.17
CA ASP A 633 -15.92 -26.02 -24.09
C ASP A 633 -16.41 -26.41 -25.49
N SER A 634 -17.10 -25.49 -26.16
CA SER A 634 -17.59 -25.65 -27.53
C SER A 634 -17.34 -24.46 -28.46
N SER A 635 -16.70 -23.39 -27.97
CA SER A 635 -16.35 -22.20 -28.74
C SER A 635 -14.96 -22.28 -29.37
N GLY A 636 -14.04 -23.01 -28.73
CA GLY A 636 -12.62 -23.12 -29.08
C GLY A 636 -11.78 -22.26 -28.15
N VAL A 637 -10.69 -22.81 -27.62
CA VAL A 637 -9.80 -22.12 -26.66
C VAL A 637 -8.35 -22.05 -27.15
N VAL A 638 -7.63 -21.01 -26.75
CA VAL A 638 -6.18 -20.89 -26.95
C VAL A 638 -5.45 -21.30 -25.67
N ILE A 639 -4.55 -22.28 -25.75
CA ILE A 639 -3.75 -22.71 -24.60
C ILE A 639 -2.28 -22.77 -24.99
N ASP A 640 -1.43 -22.13 -24.20
CA ASP A 640 0.00 -22.38 -24.17
C ASP A 640 0.32 -23.13 -22.87
N ALA A 641 0.70 -24.40 -22.98
CA ALA A 641 0.96 -25.24 -21.82
C ALA A 641 2.35 -25.02 -21.20
N GLY A 642 3.25 -24.29 -21.87
CA GLY A 642 4.52 -23.88 -21.29
C GLY A 642 5.59 -24.97 -21.32
N ALA A 643 5.90 -25.59 -20.20
CA ALA A 643 6.89 -26.66 -20.14
C ALA A 643 6.44 -27.69 -19.09
N GLY A 644 6.91 -28.93 -19.20
CA GLY A 644 6.42 -30.01 -18.34
C GLY A 644 5.82 -31.11 -19.19
N ASP A 645 5.49 -32.24 -18.57
CA ASP A 645 4.79 -33.32 -19.27
C ASP A 645 3.27 -33.07 -19.17
N ASP A 646 2.72 -32.34 -20.14
CA ASP A 646 1.36 -31.79 -20.03
C ASP A 646 0.29 -32.73 -20.59
N ARG A 647 -0.93 -32.68 -20.04
CA ARG A 647 -2.09 -33.44 -20.56
C ARG A 647 -3.27 -32.53 -20.83
N ILE A 648 -3.65 -32.41 -22.10
CA ILE A 648 -4.70 -31.49 -22.56
C ILE A 648 -5.81 -32.27 -23.25
N THR A 649 -7.04 -32.15 -22.73
CA THR A 649 -8.24 -32.76 -23.31
C THR A 649 -9.05 -31.74 -24.07
N PHE A 650 -9.29 -31.99 -25.36
CA PHE A 650 -9.91 -31.07 -26.31
C PHE A 650 -11.44 -31.00 -26.17
N GLY A 651 -12.00 -29.86 -26.56
CA GLY A 651 -13.42 -29.55 -26.50
C GLY A 651 -14.19 -29.98 -27.74
N ALA A 652 -15.35 -29.33 -27.94
CA ALA A 652 -16.12 -29.39 -29.18
C ALA A 652 -15.80 -28.22 -30.14
N GLY A 653 -15.03 -27.24 -29.66
CA GLY A 653 -14.61 -26.04 -30.38
C GLY A 653 -13.48 -26.32 -31.36
N ASP A 654 -13.03 -25.27 -32.05
CA ASP A 654 -11.81 -25.34 -32.87
C ASP A 654 -10.64 -24.83 -32.00
N ASP A 655 -9.96 -25.73 -31.30
CA ASP A 655 -8.96 -25.38 -30.28
C ASP A 655 -7.58 -25.06 -30.89
N SER A 656 -6.82 -24.15 -30.28
CA SER A 656 -5.44 -23.81 -30.67
C SER A 656 -4.48 -24.00 -29.51
N ILE A 657 -3.69 -25.07 -29.55
CA ILE A 657 -2.87 -25.52 -28.44
C ILE A 657 -1.37 -25.45 -28.79
N THR A 658 -0.56 -25.01 -27.85
CA THR A 658 0.91 -25.13 -27.85
C THR A 658 1.28 -26.02 -26.66
N GLY A 659 1.95 -27.14 -26.93
CA GLY A 659 2.33 -28.12 -25.91
C GLY A 659 3.54 -27.69 -25.09
N GLY A 660 4.51 -27.03 -25.73
CA GLY A 660 5.70 -26.54 -25.07
C GLY A 660 6.85 -27.54 -25.02
N ASP A 661 7.71 -27.41 -23.99
CA ASP A 661 8.84 -28.32 -23.76
C ASP A 661 8.42 -29.49 -22.86
N GLY A 662 8.36 -30.72 -23.37
CA GLY A 662 8.14 -31.90 -22.53
C GLY A 662 7.63 -33.11 -23.29
N TYR A 663 7.02 -34.06 -22.57
CA TYR A 663 6.22 -35.13 -23.16
C TYR A 663 4.73 -34.82 -23.04
N ASP A 664 4.15 -34.24 -24.08
CA ASP A 664 2.78 -33.75 -24.03
C ASP A 664 1.76 -34.76 -24.56
N GLU A 665 0.59 -34.82 -23.95
CA GLU A 665 -0.50 -35.70 -24.33
C GLU A 665 -1.76 -34.92 -24.72
N PHE A 666 -2.07 -34.94 -26.02
CA PHE A 666 -3.24 -34.30 -26.63
C PHE A 666 -4.40 -35.31 -26.75
N VAL A 667 -5.46 -35.14 -25.97
CA VAL A 667 -6.58 -36.08 -25.84
C VAL A 667 -7.78 -35.60 -26.65
N LEU A 668 -8.03 -36.24 -27.79
CA LEU A 668 -9.15 -35.93 -28.68
C LEU A 668 -10.44 -36.60 -28.21
N THR A 669 -11.53 -35.83 -28.19
CA THR A 669 -12.82 -36.28 -27.67
C THR A 669 -13.85 -36.48 -28.79
N TRP A 670 -14.91 -37.26 -28.51
CA TRP A 670 -15.90 -37.61 -29.55
C TRP A 670 -16.77 -36.44 -30.02
N THR A 671 -16.70 -35.29 -29.34
CA THR A 671 -17.54 -34.12 -29.60
C THR A 671 -17.19 -33.42 -30.92
N GLY A 672 -15.94 -33.52 -31.37
CA GLY A 672 -15.52 -32.98 -32.67
C GLY A 672 -14.85 -31.61 -32.56
N GLY A 673 -13.94 -31.26 -33.46
CA GLY A 673 -13.30 -29.95 -33.57
C GLY A 673 -12.41 -29.89 -34.82
N ALA A 674 -12.07 -28.69 -35.27
CA ALA A 674 -10.98 -28.46 -36.21
C ALA A 674 -9.78 -27.85 -35.49
N ASP A 675 -9.12 -28.70 -34.69
CA ASP A 675 -8.11 -28.28 -33.74
C ASP A 675 -6.74 -28.08 -34.38
N THR A 676 -5.89 -27.31 -33.73
CA THR A 676 -4.50 -27.06 -34.12
C THR A 676 -3.57 -27.27 -32.93
N VAL A 677 -2.48 -28.00 -33.16
CA VAL A 677 -1.32 -28.06 -32.25
C VAL A 677 -0.13 -27.43 -32.96
N SER A 678 0.47 -26.41 -32.35
CA SER A 678 1.42 -25.49 -33.01
C SER A 678 2.86 -26.02 -33.06
N ASP A 679 3.23 -26.93 -32.15
CA ASP A 679 4.63 -27.29 -31.87
C ASP A 679 4.90 -28.80 -31.69
N PHE A 680 3.97 -29.66 -32.17
CA PHE A 680 4.03 -31.12 -32.02
C PHE A 680 5.41 -31.75 -32.33
N SER A 681 6.06 -32.30 -31.31
CA SER A 681 7.41 -32.85 -31.31
C SER A 681 7.48 -34.28 -31.81
N ILE A 682 7.78 -34.45 -33.10
CA ILE A 682 7.98 -35.77 -33.76
C ILE A 682 9.36 -36.44 -33.50
N SER A 683 10.16 -35.91 -32.59
CA SER A 683 11.41 -36.56 -32.16
C SER A 683 11.14 -37.68 -31.17
N ASP A 684 11.96 -38.71 -31.24
CA ASP A 684 12.07 -39.79 -30.25
C ASP A 684 13.45 -39.62 -29.61
N ASP A 685 13.53 -38.88 -28.51
CA ASP A 685 14.80 -38.54 -27.86
C ASP A 685 15.16 -39.47 -26.69
N ASP A 686 14.20 -40.26 -26.17
CA ASP A 686 14.40 -41.27 -25.13
C ASP A 686 14.56 -42.71 -25.68
N GLY A 687 14.24 -42.93 -26.96
CA GLY A 687 14.40 -44.19 -27.67
C GLY A 687 13.32 -45.22 -27.36
N ASP A 688 12.14 -44.80 -26.90
CA ASP A 688 11.02 -45.66 -26.55
C ASP A 688 10.16 -46.07 -27.77
N GLY A 689 10.34 -45.39 -28.90
CA GLY A 689 9.68 -45.63 -30.18
C GLY A 689 8.37 -44.84 -30.39
N PHE A 690 8.03 -43.96 -29.46
CA PHE A 690 7.00 -42.93 -29.59
C PHE A 690 7.64 -41.57 -29.89
N PHE A 691 6.81 -40.64 -30.31
CA PHE A 691 7.17 -39.23 -30.32
C PHE A 691 7.10 -38.70 -28.88
N ASN A 692 7.87 -37.64 -28.60
CA ASN A 692 7.78 -36.95 -27.32
C ASN A 692 6.34 -36.52 -27.06
N ASP A 693 5.64 -36.06 -28.09
CA ASP A 693 4.23 -35.68 -27.97
C ASP A 693 3.33 -36.79 -28.50
N GLN A 694 2.19 -36.99 -27.84
CA GLN A 694 1.25 -38.07 -28.11
C GLN A 694 -0.16 -37.56 -28.38
N ILE A 695 -0.87 -38.28 -29.25
CA ILE A 695 -2.28 -38.04 -29.53
C ILE A 695 -3.10 -39.23 -28.98
N ASP A 696 -3.86 -38.98 -27.93
CA ASP A 696 -4.82 -39.94 -27.37
C ASP A 696 -6.17 -39.83 -28.11
N VAL A 697 -6.49 -40.87 -28.89
CA VAL A 697 -7.75 -40.98 -29.65
C VAL A 697 -8.72 -41.99 -29.03
N SER A 698 -8.53 -42.34 -27.76
CA SER A 698 -9.25 -43.43 -27.10
C SER A 698 -10.76 -43.17 -27.00
N ASP A 699 -11.17 -41.90 -26.91
CA ASP A 699 -12.56 -41.48 -26.84
C ASP A 699 -13.24 -41.33 -28.21
N LEU A 700 -12.46 -41.27 -29.30
CA LEU A 700 -12.99 -41.19 -30.66
C LEU A 700 -13.67 -42.50 -31.11
N LEU A 701 -14.81 -42.35 -31.81
CA LEU A 701 -15.63 -43.46 -32.29
C LEU A 701 -15.87 -43.38 -33.81
N GLY A 702 -16.26 -44.51 -34.41
CA GLY A 702 -16.60 -44.60 -35.84
C GLY A 702 -15.49 -45.21 -36.70
N GLY A 703 -14.38 -45.60 -36.08
CA GLY A 703 -13.29 -46.35 -36.71
C GLY A 703 -13.61 -47.83 -36.94
N THR A 704 -12.65 -48.53 -37.53
CA THR A 704 -12.73 -49.96 -37.85
C THR A 704 -12.27 -50.87 -36.71
N GLY A 705 -11.99 -50.27 -35.54
CA GLY A 705 -11.66 -50.92 -34.27
C GLY A 705 -12.80 -51.69 -33.61
N PHE A 706 -12.48 -52.42 -32.54
CA PHE A 706 -13.51 -53.12 -31.76
C PHE A 706 -14.29 -52.09 -30.94
N GLY A 707 -15.62 -52.16 -30.95
CA GLY A 707 -16.46 -51.15 -30.30
C GLY A 707 -16.56 -49.82 -31.06
N GLY A 708 -15.97 -49.72 -32.26
CA GLY A 708 -15.94 -48.48 -33.04
C GLY A 708 -14.70 -47.61 -32.79
N SER A 709 -13.71 -48.10 -32.03
CA SER A 709 -12.48 -47.37 -31.75
C SER A 709 -11.68 -47.03 -33.03
N ILE A 710 -10.87 -45.97 -32.96
CA ILE A 710 -9.97 -45.55 -34.03
C ILE A 710 -8.75 -46.48 -34.15
N ARG A 711 -8.26 -46.65 -35.38
CA ARG A 711 -6.98 -47.30 -35.72
C ARG A 711 -6.21 -46.41 -36.69
N THR A 712 -4.91 -46.63 -36.86
CA THR A 712 -4.07 -45.87 -37.81
C THR A 712 -4.59 -45.86 -39.25
N GLN A 713 -5.27 -46.92 -39.66
CA GLN A 713 -5.88 -47.02 -41.00
C GLN A 713 -7.17 -46.20 -41.17
N ASP A 714 -7.77 -45.74 -40.07
CA ASP A 714 -9.00 -44.95 -40.06
C ASP A 714 -8.71 -43.44 -40.17
N VAL A 715 -7.44 -43.04 -39.98
CA VAL A 715 -6.98 -41.66 -40.05
C VAL A 715 -6.50 -41.34 -41.47
N SER A 716 -6.98 -40.24 -42.05
CA SER A 716 -6.44 -39.72 -43.31
C SER A 716 -5.55 -38.52 -43.04
N VAL A 717 -4.30 -38.58 -43.51
CA VAL A 717 -3.36 -37.46 -43.44
C VAL A 717 -3.33 -36.74 -44.78
N SER A 718 -3.60 -35.44 -44.76
CA SER A 718 -3.51 -34.55 -45.92
C SER A 718 -2.74 -33.27 -45.59
N ASP A 719 -2.49 -32.46 -46.62
CA ASP A 719 -1.95 -31.10 -46.47
C ASP A 719 -3.12 -30.13 -46.26
N ASP A 720 -3.02 -29.25 -45.28
CA ASP A 720 -4.00 -28.20 -44.96
C ASP A 720 -4.06 -27.07 -46.01
N GLY A 721 -3.07 -27.03 -46.92
CA GLY A 721 -2.90 -25.98 -47.92
C GLY A 721 -1.73 -25.04 -47.62
N PHE A 722 -1.14 -25.12 -46.42
CA PHE A 722 0.01 -24.34 -45.96
C PHE A 722 1.26 -25.20 -45.74
N GLY A 723 1.15 -26.53 -45.88
CA GLY A 723 2.25 -27.48 -45.75
C GLY A 723 2.22 -28.28 -44.44
N ASN A 724 1.20 -28.08 -43.61
CA ASN A 724 1.03 -28.75 -42.32
C ASN A 724 0.24 -30.06 -42.48
N ALA A 725 0.39 -30.96 -41.52
CA ALA A 725 -0.29 -32.25 -41.51
C ALA A 725 -1.69 -32.11 -40.91
N LEU A 726 -2.70 -32.25 -41.76
CA LEU A 726 -4.10 -32.36 -41.35
C LEU A 726 -4.46 -33.84 -41.17
N LEU A 727 -4.66 -34.27 -39.92
CA LEU A 727 -5.17 -35.58 -39.54
C LEU A 727 -6.70 -35.50 -39.48
N SER A 728 -7.40 -36.26 -40.33
CA SER A 728 -8.86 -36.36 -40.26
C SER A 728 -9.28 -37.74 -39.77
N PHE A 729 -10.20 -37.75 -38.81
CA PHE A 729 -10.72 -38.95 -38.18
C PHE A 729 -12.16 -39.24 -38.64
N PRO A 730 -12.65 -40.48 -38.48
CA PRO A 730 -14.05 -40.80 -38.71
C PRO A 730 -14.98 -39.96 -37.83
N GLN A 731 -16.15 -39.62 -38.37
CA GLN A 731 -17.19 -38.79 -37.72
C GLN A 731 -16.95 -37.27 -37.64
N GLY A 732 -15.86 -36.76 -38.21
CA GLY A 732 -15.73 -35.33 -38.54
C GLY A 732 -14.60 -34.61 -37.82
N GLU A 733 -14.06 -35.19 -36.75
CA GLU A 733 -12.90 -34.70 -36.01
C GLU A 733 -11.67 -34.50 -36.90
N SER A 734 -10.96 -33.40 -36.70
CA SER A 734 -9.70 -33.13 -37.39
C SER A 734 -8.72 -32.33 -36.56
N LEU A 735 -7.44 -32.71 -36.66
CA LEU A 735 -6.33 -32.04 -35.98
C LEU A 735 -5.28 -31.61 -37.01
N VAL A 736 -4.89 -30.34 -36.97
CA VAL A 736 -3.75 -29.78 -37.71
C VAL A 736 -2.53 -29.80 -36.81
N LEU A 737 -1.44 -30.37 -37.30
CA LEU A 737 -0.13 -30.27 -36.65
C LEU A 737 0.72 -29.26 -37.41
N GLU A 738 0.82 -28.05 -36.89
CA GLU A 738 1.61 -26.99 -37.49
C GLU A 738 3.11 -27.34 -37.46
N GLY A 739 3.85 -27.00 -38.52
CA GLY A 739 5.28 -27.32 -38.61
C GLY A 739 5.60 -28.78 -38.93
N VAL A 740 4.64 -29.71 -38.81
CA VAL A 740 4.78 -31.11 -39.21
C VAL A 740 4.25 -31.31 -40.63
N SER A 741 5.11 -31.71 -41.58
CA SER A 741 4.63 -31.99 -42.94
C SER A 741 3.86 -33.32 -43.03
N PRO A 742 2.88 -33.47 -43.94
CA PRO A 742 2.14 -34.72 -44.11
C PRO A 742 3.04 -35.96 -44.32
N ALA A 743 4.21 -35.80 -44.95
CA ALA A 743 5.15 -36.88 -45.17
C ALA A 743 5.81 -37.41 -43.88
N GLN A 744 5.85 -36.61 -42.83
CA GLN A 744 6.45 -36.97 -41.53
C GLN A 744 5.50 -37.81 -40.66
N ILE A 745 4.19 -37.79 -40.92
CA ILE A 745 3.19 -38.48 -40.09
C ILE A 745 2.18 -39.36 -40.86
N THR A 746 2.36 -39.61 -42.16
CA THR A 746 1.37 -40.34 -42.98
C THR A 746 1.38 -41.87 -42.87
N SER A 747 2.49 -42.51 -42.51
CA SER A 747 2.55 -43.98 -42.50
C SER A 747 1.93 -44.59 -41.24
N PRO A 748 1.38 -45.82 -41.29
CA PRO A 748 0.82 -46.48 -40.11
C PRO A 748 1.80 -46.62 -38.94
N SER A 749 3.12 -46.67 -39.19
CA SER A 749 4.13 -46.65 -38.13
C SER A 749 4.31 -45.26 -37.54
N GLN A 750 4.26 -44.20 -38.34
CA GLN A 750 4.36 -42.81 -37.85
C GLN A 750 3.11 -42.40 -37.08
N LEU A 751 1.91 -42.74 -37.58
CA LEU A 751 0.64 -42.55 -36.85
C LEU A 751 0.60 -43.35 -35.54
N HIS A 752 1.26 -44.52 -35.50
CA HIS A 752 1.40 -45.30 -34.27
C HIS A 752 2.39 -44.66 -33.29
N SER A 753 3.52 -44.13 -33.78
CA SER A 753 4.47 -43.39 -32.94
C SER A 753 3.86 -42.10 -32.38
N ALA A 754 2.84 -41.53 -33.04
CA ALA A 754 2.00 -40.45 -32.52
C ALA A 754 0.85 -40.93 -31.61
N GLY A 755 0.84 -42.18 -31.14
CA GLY A 755 -0.13 -42.67 -30.15
C GLY A 755 -1.35 -43.46 -30.69
N ILE A 756 -1.52 -43.65 -32.01
CA ILE A 756 -2.74 -44.28 -32.59
C ILE A 756 -2.66 -45.86 -32.65
N PRO A 757 -3.55 -46.66 -32.03
CA PRO A 757 -3.37 -48.13 -31.75
C PRO A 757 -3.87 -49.20 -32.79
N CYS A 758 -3.52 -50.53 -32.62
CA CYS A 758 -4.03 -51.74 -33.38
C CYS A 758 -4.00 -53.18 -32.70
N PHE A 759 -4.96 -54.09 -33.10
CA PHE A 759 -5.25 -55.57 -32.86
C PHE A 759 -6.08 -56.06 -31.60
N THR A 760 -6.72 -57.27 -31.59
CA THR A 760 -7.58 -57.66 -30.41
C THR A 760 -6.82 -58.19 -29.22
N PRO A 761 -6.80 -57.44 -28.13
CA PRO A 761 -5.55 -57.28 -27.41
C PRO A 761 -5.41 -58.34 -26.35
N GLU A 762 -6.47 -58.62 -25.60
CA GLU A 762 -6.32 -58.84 -24.15
C GLU A 762 -5.64 -60.13 -23.67
N VAL A 763 -5.31 -61.08 -24.55
CA VAL A 763 -4.60 -62.31 -24.14
C VAL A 763 -3.12 -62.00 -23.96
N LEU A 764 -2.61 -62.03 -22.73
CA LEU A 764 -1.22 -61.66 -22.47
C LEU A 764 -0.26 -62.76 -22.90
N LEU A 765 0.65 -62.43 -23.82
CA LEU A 765 1.77 -63.24 -24.28
C LEU A 765 3.04 -62.85 -23.54
N ALA A 766 3.78 -63.83 -23.05
CA ALA A 766 5.07 -63.56 -22.41
C ALA A 766 6.08 -63.10 -23.46
N THR A 767 6.52 -61.86 -23.33
CA THR A 767 7.55 -61.25 -24.17
C THR A 767 8.74 -60.83 -23.33
N LYS A 768 9.84 -60.41 -23.96
CA LYS A 768 11.01 -59.88 -23.25
C LYS A 768 10.67 -58.65 -22.40
N ARG A 769 9.62 -57.91 -22.77
CA ARG A 769 9.15 -56.70 -22.08
C ARG A 769 7.98 -56.94 -21.13
N GLY A 770 7.73 -58.21 -20.77
CA GLY A 770 6.64 -58.59 -19.89
C GLY A 770 5.45 -59.20 -20.64
N ALA A 771 4.35 -59.42 -19.94
CA ALA A 771 3.17 -60.05 -20.50
C ALA A 771 2.40 -59.01 -21.35
N VAL A 772 2.46 -59.15 -22.67
CA VAL A 772 1.90 -58.18 -23.63
C VAL A 772 0.63 -58.75 -24.26
N PRO A 773 -0.49 -58.02 -24.27
CA PRO A 773 -1.70 -58.42 -24.97
C PRO A 773 -1.40 -58.87 -26.42
N ALA A 774 -1.92 -60.01 -26.85
CA ALA A 774 -1.67 -60.63 -28.15
C ALA A 774 -2.05 -59.75 -29.33
N GLY A 775 -2.97 -58.80 -29.13
CA GLY A 775 -3.15 -57.76 -30.12
C GLY A 775 -1.96 -56.82 -30.20
N GLN A 776 -1.39 -56.37 -29.09
CA GLN A 776 -0.26 -55.44 -29.07
C GLN A 776 1.11 -56.08 -29.42
N ILE A 777 1.11 -57.28 -30.02
CA ILE A 777 2.33 -57.92 -30.50
C ILE A 777 2.60 -57.49 -31.94
N GLN A 778 3.79 -56.95 -32.18
CA GLN A 778 4.25 -56.48 -33.48
C GLN A 778 5.33 -57.38 -34.09
N VAL A 779 5.57 -57.24 -35.39
CA VAL A 779 6.72 -57.87 -36.06
C VAL A 779 8.01 -57.29 -35.47
N GLY A 780 8.88 -58.14 -34.95
CA GLY A 780 10.09 -57.77 -34.20
C GLY A 780 9.98 -58.06 -32.71
N ASP A 781 8.76 -58.15 -32.16
CA ASP A 781 8.57 -58.47 -30.74
C ASP A 781 9.19 -59.83 -30.41
N LEU A 782 9.83 -59.88 -29.25
CA LEU A 782 10.53 -61.06 -28.79
C LEU A 782 9.62 -61.89 -27.88
N LEU A 783 8.97 -62.90 -28.46
CA LEU A 783 8.14 -63.85 -27.72
C LEU A 783 9.01 -64.81 -26.93
N GLN A 784 8.70 -65.00 -25.66
CA GLN A 784 9.33 -66.05 -24.86
C GLN A 784 8.85 -67.41 -25.36
N THR A 785 9.79 -68.21 -25.87
CA THR A 785 9.51 -69.58 -26.29
C THR A 785 10.00 -70.60 -25.27
N ALA A 786 9.37 -71.78 -25.25
CA ALA A 786 9.73 -72.88 -24.36
C ALA A 786 11.05 -73.57 -24.77
N ASP A 787 11.40 -73.54 -26.05
CA ASP A 787 12.48 -74.36 -26.62
C ASP A 787 13.71 -73.56 -27.04
N ASN A 788 13.51 -72.34 -27.56
CA ASN A 788 14.56 -71.58 -28.26
C ASN A 788 14.79 -70.17 -27.67
N GLY A 789 14.31 -69.91 -26.44
CA GLY A 789 14.44 -68.61 -25.79
C GLY A 789 13.55 -67.54 -26.45
N PHE A 790 13.98 -66.29 -26.42
CA PHE A 790 13.22 -65.20 -27.06
C PHE A 790 13.35 -65.27 -28.59
N GLN A 791 12.22 -65.38 -29.28
CA GLN A 791 12.17 -65.48 -30.74
C GLN A 791 11.39 -64.30 -31.32
N SER A 792 11.91 -63.74 -32.41
CA SER A 792 11.30 -62.59 -33.07
C SER A 792 10.06 -62.99 -33.84
N VAL A 793 8.99 -62.23 -33.66
CA VAL A 793 7.79 -62.30 -34.50
C VAL A 793 8.14 -61.76 -35.87
N ILE A 794 7.91 -62.53 -36.93
CA ILE A 794 8.21 -62.15 -38.30
C ILE A 794 6.96 -61.83 -39.12
N TRP A 795 5.77 -62.15 -38.60
CA TRP A 795 4.50 -61.85 -39.22
C TRP A 795 3.36 -61.92 -38.20
N VAL A 796 2.40 -61.00 -38.30
CA VAL A 796 1.17 -60.97 -37.50
C VAL A 796 -0.03 -60.82 -38.44
N GLY A 797 -1.00 -61.72 -38.34
CA GLY A 797 -2.25 -61.64 -39.08
C GLY A 797 -3.46 -61.76 -38.16
N THR A 798 -4.60 -61.19 -38.55
CA THR A 798 -5.82 -61.29 -37.74
C THR A 798 -7.04 -61.73 -38.52
N ARG A 799 -7.96 -62.39 -37.81
CA ARG A 799 -9.26 -62.77 -38.38
C ARG A 799 -10.39 -62.48 -37.42
N THR A 800 -11.28 -61.59 -37.82
CA THR A 800 -12.54 -61.32 -37.11
C THR A 800 -13.69 -62.15 -37.68
N LEU A 801 -14.49 -62.76 -36.82
CA LEU A 801 -15.70 -63.49 -37.15
C LEU A 801 -16.92 -62.82 -36.51
N SER A 802 -17.90 -62.45 -37.31
CA SER A 802 -19.15 -61.86 -36.83
C SER A 802 -20.05 -62.89 -36.14
N GLN A 803 -21.01 -62.43 -35.33
CA GLN A 803 -21.96 -63.30 -34.65
C GLN A 803 -22.81 -64.13 -35.63
N ALA A 804 -23.20 -63.55 -36.78
CA ALA A 804 -23.96 -64.23 -37.83
C ALA A 804 -23.15 -65.38 -38.48
N GLU A 805 -21.85 -65.19 -38.69
CA GLU A 805 -20.95 -66.23 -39.21
C GLU A 805 -20.73 -67.36 -38.19
N LEU A 806 -20.60 -67.01 -36.92
CA LEU A 806 -20.45 -67.97 -35.82
C LEU A 806 -21.71 -68.82 -35.60
N ASP A 807 -22.91 -68.29 -35.87
CA ASP A 807 -24.16 -69.05 -35.79
C ASP A 807 -24.39 -69.94 -37.00
N GLN A 808 -23.97 -69.53 -38.20
CA GLN A 808 -23.97 -70.39 -39.39
C GLN A 808 -22.88 -71.47 -39.35
N ARG A 809 -21.77 -71.22 -38.65
CA ARG A 809 -20.64 -72.14 -38.50
C ARG A 809 -20.26 -72.32 -37.02
N PRO A 810 -21.12 -73.00 -36.22
CA PRO A 810 -20.90 -73.14 -34.77
C PRO A 810 -19.59 -73.82 -34.37
N HIS A 811 -18.97 -74.54 -35.31
CA HIS A 811 -17.69 -75.22 -35.12
C HIS A 811 -16.48 -74.27 -35.10
N LEU A 812 -16.67 -72.96 -35.34
CA LEU A 812 -15.64 -71.90 -35.28
C LEU A 812 -15.72 -71.01 -34.02
N LYS A 813 -16.69 -71.27 -33.13
CA LYS A 813 -16.84 -70.52 -31.85
C LYS A 813 -15.63 -70.75 -30.95
N PRO A 814 -15.10 -69.71 -30.27
CA PRO A 814 -13.93 -69.84 -29.41
C PRO A 814 -14.20 -70.77 -28.24
N TYR A 815 -13.14 -71.40 -27.76
CA TYR A 815 -13.12 -72.20 -26.55
C TYR A 815 -12.55 -71.35 -25.42
N CYS A 816 -13.28 -71.27 -24.32
CA CYS A 816 -12.80 -70.65 -23.10
C CYS A 816 -12.09 -71.71 -22.25
N ILE A 817 -10.82 -71.46 -21.94
CA ILE A 817 -10.02 -72.27 -21.03
C ILE A 817 -9.95 -71.50 -19.72
N ARG A 818 -10.25 -72.16 -18.61
CA ARG A 818 -10.35 -71.52 -17.29
C ARG A 818 -9.26 -72.01 -16.35
N PRO A 819 -8.84 -71.18 -15.38
CA PRO A 819 -7.80 -71.54 -14.41
C PRO A 819 -8.05 -72.84 -13.64
N GLU A 820 -9.32 -73.23 -13.42
CA GLU A 820 -9.65 -74.45 -12.66
C GLU A 820 -9.57 -75.75 -13.49
N GLY A 821 -9.10 -75.66 -14.73
CA GLY A 821 -9.07 -76.76 -15.70
C GLY A 821 -7.74 -77.51 -15.80
N PHE A 822 -7.68 -78.43 -16.77
CA PHE A 822 -6.60 -79.40 -17.02
C PHE A 822 -5.21 -78.79 -17.31
N LEU A 823 -5.17 -77.57 -17.87
CA LEU A 823 -3.91 -76.84 -18.12
C LEU A 823 -3.72 -75.60 -17.22
N SER A 824 -4.73 -75.23 -16.43
CA SER A 824 -4.69 -74.13 -15.45
C SER A 824 -3.99 -72.82 -15.88
N PRO A 825 -4.51 -72.07 -16.88
CA PRO A 825 -3.98 -70.73 -17.20
C PRO A 825 -4.18 -69.73 -16.07
N GLU A 826 -3.39 -68.66 -16.05
CA GLU A 826 -3.43 -67.59 -15.04
C GLU A 826 -4.75 -66.79 -15.08
N ARG A 827 -5.26 -66.52 -16.29
CA ARG A 827 -6.58 -65.92 -16.52
C ARG A 827 -7.41 -66.74 -17.52
N PRO A 828 -8.75 -66.57 -17.54
CA PRO A 828 -9.57 -67.17 -18.58
C PRO A 828 -9.13 -66.72 -19.97
N MET A 829 -8.68 -67.66 -20.79
CA MET A 829 -8.19 -67.39 -22.15
C MET A 829 -9.18 -67.88 -23.20
N LEU A 830 -9.47 -67.04 -24.19
CA LEU A 830 -10.28 -67.39 -25.36
C LEU A 830 -9.38 -67.76 -26.53
N VAL A 831 -9.51 -68.99 -27.03
CA VAL A 831 -8.71 -69.48 -28.16
C VAL A 831 -9.58 -70.12 -29.24
N SER A 832 -9.02 -70.21 -30.45
CA SER A 832 -9.71 -70.86 -31.56
C SER A 832 -9.87 -72.38 -31.32
N PRO A 833 -10.89 -73.04 -31.87
CA PRO A 833 -11.13 -74.48 -31.68
C PRO A 833 -9.96 -75.41 -32.04
N GLN A 834 -9.12 -74.98 -32.99
CA GLN A 834 -7.99 -75.75 -33.49
C GLN A 834 -6.66 -75.31 -32.91
N HIS A 835 -6.63 -74.23 -32.11
CA HIS A 835 -5.43 -73.77 -31.41
C HIS A 835 -4.89 -74.90 -30.53
N ARG A 836 -3.59 -75.19 -30.65
CA ARG A 836 -2.96 -76.31 -29.96
C ARG A 836 -2.20 -75.81 -28.75
N LEU A 837 -2.50 -76.47 -27.63
CA LEU A 837 -1.92 -76.20 -26.33
C LEU A 837 -1.03 -77.39 -25.96
N LEU A 838 0.05 -77.12 -25.25
CA LEU A 838 1.01 -78.15 -24.87
C LEU A 838 0.51 -78.88 -23.62
N ALA A 839 0.55 -80.22 -23.66
CA ALA A 839 0.32 -81.08 -22.50
C ALA A 839 1.50 -82.04 -22.32
N ASN A 840 1.90 -82.25 -21.07
CA ASN A 840 3.02 -83.11 -20.69
C ASN A 840 2.57 -84.26 -19.77
N ARG A 841 3.49 -85.15 -19.40
CA ARG A 841 3.21 -86.31 -18.52
C ARG A 841 2.59 -85.92 -17.17
N ASN A 842 2.86 -84.74 -16.64
CA ASN A 842 2.30 -84.29 -15.36
C ASN A 842 0.83 -83.87 -15.48
N ASN A 843 0.37 -83.48 -16.68
CA ASN A 843 -1.05 -83.19 -16.91
C ASN A 843 -1.89 -84.47 -16.96
N PHE A 844 -1.29 -85.63 -17.23
CA PHE A 844 -1.99 -86.92 -17.28
C PHE A 844 -1.73 -87.71 -15.98
N GLU A 845 -2.78 -88.11 -15.26
CA GLU A 845 -2.69 -88.86 -13.99
C GLU A 845 -2.12 -90.30 -14.13
N GLN A 846 -1.56 -90.67 -15.30
CA GLN A 846 -1.05 -92.01 -15.64
C GLN A 846 0.23 -91.97 -16.50
N ASP A 847 0.96 -93.09 -16.57
CA ASP A 847 2.16 -93.23 -17.41
C ASP A 847 1.84 -93.15 -18.92
N THR A 848 2.22 -92.02 -19.53
CA THR A 848 2.06 -91.78 -20.97
C THR A 848 3.29 -92.23 -21.78
N PRO A 849 3.11 -92.74 -23.02
CA PRO A 849 4.22 -93.15 -23.89
C PRO A 849 4.95 -91.97 -24.57
N PHE A 850 4.72 -90.73 -24.12
CA PHE A 850 5.26 -89.49 -24.67
C PHE A 850 5.54 -88.50 -23.54
N ASN A 851 6.54 -87.63 -23.74
CA ASN A 851 6.93 -86.59 -22.77
C ASN A 851 6.10 -85.30 -22.92
N GLU A 852 5.98 -84.78 -24.15
CA GLU A 852 5.22 -83.57 -24.49
C GLU A 852 4.46 -83.76 -25.80
N VAL A 853 3.22 -83.30 -25.85
CA VAL A 853 2.34 -83.41 -27.03
C VAL A 853 1.42 -82.21 -27.18
N PHE A 854 1.07 -81.89 -28.42
CA PHE A 854 0.05 -80.89 -28.72
C PHE A 854 -1.36 -81.48 -28.66
N LEU A 855 -2.25 -80.78 -27.96
CA LEU A 855 -3.66 -81.07 -27.84
C LEU A 855 -4.47 -79.84 -28.28
N SER A 856 -5.38 -80.00 -29.25
CA SER A 856 -6.22 -78.86 -29.66
C SER A 856 -7.31 -78.58 -28.62
N ALA A 857 -7.73 -77.30 -28.48
CA ALA A 857 -8.78 -76.89 -27.55
C ALA A 857 -10.07 -77.71 -27.72
N LYS A 858 -10.48 -78.00 -28.96
CA LYS A 858 -11.63 -78.87 -29.27
C LYS A 858 -11.46 -80.32 -28.81
N LEU A 859 -10.24 -80.84 -28.80
CA LEU A 859 -9.96 -82.20 -28.34
C LEU A 859 -9.89 -82.24 -26.81
N MET A 860 -9.33 -81.20 -26.19
CA MET A 860 -9.26 -80.98 -24.74
C MET A 860 -10.64 -80.90 -24.08
N ALA A 861 -11.62 -80.27 -24.72
CA ALA A 861 -13.00 -80.22 -24.22
C ALA A 861 -13.68 -81.61 -24.07
N ASN A 862 -13.07 -82.70 -24.57
CA ASN A 862 -13.55 -84.07 -24.29
C ASN A 862 -12.88 -84.71 -23.06
N LEU A 863 -11.79 -84.11 -22.57
CA LEU A 863 -11.00 -84.56 -21.41
C LEU A 863 -11.29 -83.70 -20.18
N ASP A 864 -11.50 -82.39 -20.37
CA ASP A 864 -11.77 -81.42 -19.33
C ASP A 864 -13.14 -80.76 -19.54
N ARG A 865 -13.97 -80.75 -18.48
CA ARG A 865 -15.33 -80.17 -18.51
C ARG A 865 -15.35 -78.66 -18.32
N THR A 866 -14.25 -78.06 -17.85
CA THR A 866 -14.12 -76.61 -17.66
C THR A 866 -13.75 -75.90 -18.97
N CYS A 867 -13.05 -76.59 -19.88
CA CYS A 867 -12.83 -76.16 -21.25
C CYS A 867 -14.09 -76.38 -22.11
N ARG A 868 -14.75 -75.31 -22.56
CA ARG A 868 -15.98 -75.41 -23.37
C ARG A 868 -16.10 -74.30 -24.42
N PRO A 869 -16.77 -74.56 -25.56
CA PRO A 869 -17.07 -73.52 -26.52
C PRO A 869 -18.05 -72.51 -25.89
N LEU A 870 -17.89 -71.22 -26.20
CA LEU A 870 -18.82 -70.19 -25.71
C LEU A 870 -20.24 -70.43 -26.25
N ALA A 871 -21.22 -70.43 -25.34
CA ALA A 871 -22.62 -70.72 -25.66
C ALA A 871 -23.33 -69.56 -26.38
N ARG A 872 -22.98 -68.31 -26.02
CA ARG A 872 -23.34 -67.08 -26.72
C ARG A 872 -22.09 -66.20 -26.84
N VAL A 873 -21.95 -65.56 -27.98
CA VAL A 873 -20.92 -64.55 -28.26
C VAL A 873 -21.71 -63.29 -28.61
N ASN A 874 -21.62 -62.23 -27.81
CA ASN A 874 -22.53 -61.09 -27.95
C ASN A 874 -22.06 -60.06 -28.99
N GLN A 875 -20.77 -60.07 -29.40
CA GLN A 875 -20.16 -59.03 -30.26
C GLN A 875 -19.19 -59.56 -31.35
N GLY A 876 -19.20 -60.86 -31.70
CA GLY A 876 -18.20 -61.45 -32.60
C GLY A 876 -16.86 -61.76 -31.89
N VAL A 877 -15.89 -62.33 -32.59
CA VAL A 877 -14.57 -62.74 -32.03
C VAL A 877 -13.46 -62.49 -33.04
N THR A 878 -12.36 -61.87 -32.60
CA THR A 878 -11.13 -61.75 -33.38
C THR A 878 -10.08 -62.71 -32.87
N TYR A 879 -9.35 -63.32 -33.80
CA TYR A 879 -8.22 -64.19 -33.53
C TYR A 879 -6.95 -63.56 -34.08
N VAL A 880 -5.91 -63.46 -33.24
CA VAL A 880 -4.56 -63.05 -33.65
C VAL A 880 -3.71 -64.28 -33.99
N HIS A 881 -2.96 -64.20 -35.08
CA HIS A 881 -2.04 -65.20 -35.58
C HIS A 881 -0.64 -64.61 -35.64
N LEU A 882 0.32 -65.25 -35.00
CA LEU A 882 1.71 -64.78 -34.90
C LEU A 882 2.64 -65.83 -35.49
N MET A 883 3.60 -65.44 -36.32
CA MET A 883 4.64 -66.33 -36.84
C MET A 883 6.02 -65.86 -36.40
N THR A 884 6.91 -66.83 -36.20
CA THR A 884 8.34 -66.67 -35.90
C THR A 884 9.15 -67.38 -37.01
N GLU A 885 10.49 -67.28 -37.04
CA GLU A 885 11.33 -67.88 -38.13
C GLU A 885 11.14 -69.38 -38.33
N GLN A 886 10.79 -70.08 -37.26
CA GLN A 886 10.32 -71.46 -37.28
C GLN A 886 9.09 -71.58 -36.37
N HIS A 887 8.39 -72.71 -36.41
CA HIS A 887 7.26 -72.92 -35.53
C HIS A 887 7.69 -73.10 -34.08
N GLU A 888 7.17 -72.27 -33.18
CA GLU A 888 7.60 -72.19 -31.78
C GLU A 888 6.47 -72.56 -30.81
N VAL A 889 6.86 -72.89 -29.58
CA VAL A 889 5.97 -72.99 -28.43
C VAL A 889 6.17 -71.73 -27.58
N VAL A 890 5.15 -70.91 -27.42
CA VAL A 890 5.17 -69.64 -26.68
C VAL A 890 4.31 -69.71 -25.42
N TYR A 891 4.47 -68.77 -24.49
CA TYR A 891 3.63 -68.71 -23.29
C TYR A 891 2.54 -67.65 -23.43
N ALA A 892 1.30 -68.06 -23.23
CA ALA A 892 0.11 -67.19 -23.20
C ALA A 892 -0.62 -67.44 -21.88
N GLU A 893 -0.87 -66.38 -21.09
CA GLU A 893 -1.55 -66.48 -19.78
C GLU A 893 -0.92 -67.57 -18.88
N GLY A 894 0.42 -67.62 -18.85
CA GLY A 894 1.20 -68.58 -18.07
C GLY A 894 1.27 -70.01 -18.62
N ILE A 895 0.61 -70.33 -19.74
CA ILE A 895 0.60 -71.69 -20.30
C ILE A 895 1.26 -71.78 -21.68
N ALA A 896 1.93 -72.91 -21.93
CA ALA A 896 2.62 -73.17 -23.19
C ALA A 896 1.63 -73.50 -24.33
N THR A 897 1.70 -72.72 -25.41
CA THR A 897 0.84 -72.80 -26.59
C THR A 897 1.64 -72.62 -27.88
N GLU A 898 1.03 -72.78 -29.05
CA GLU A 898 1.73 -72.67 -30.34
C GLU A 898 1.68 -71.28 -30.98
N THR A 899 2.74 -70.92 -31.73
CA THR A 899 2.66 -69.90 -32.79
C THR A 899 1.94 -70.46 -34.02
N PHE A 900 1.57 -69.60 -34.97
CA PHE A 900 0.81 -70.00 -36.15
C PHE A 900 1.61 -70.91 -37.08
N TRP A 901 1.10 -72.13 -37.34
CA TRP A 901 1.66 -73.05 -38.33
C TRP A 901 0.83 -73.06 -39.64
N PRO A 902 1.38 -72.66 -40.80
CA PRO A 902 0.64 -72.47 -42.05
C PRO A 902 0.34 -73.78 -42.81
N GLY A 903 -0.41 -74.70 -42.19
CA GLY A 903 -0.90 -75.92 -42.83
C GLY A 903 -2.02 -75.67 -43.86
N PRO A 904 -2.35 -76.65 -44.74
CA PRO A 904 -3.36 -76.46 -45.80
C PRO A 904 -4.75 -76.06 -45.31
N GLU A 905 -5.14 -76.53 -44.12
CA GLU A 905 -6.40 -76.15 -43.50
C GLU A 905 -6.34 -74.82 -42.73
N ALA A 906 -5.15 -74.41 -42.27
CA ALA A 906 -4.92 -73.15 -41.54
C ALA A 906 -4.84 -71.95 -42.50
N LEU A 907 -4.16 -72.10 -43.64
CA LEU A 907 -4.07 -71.07 -44.69
C LEU A 907 -5.44 -70.72 -45.29
N ARG A 908 -6.33 -71.69 -45.45
CA ARG A 908 -7.74 -71.44 -45.86
C ARG A 908 -8.56 -70.72 -44.80
N GLY A 909 -8.01 -70.61 -43.60
CA GLY A 909 -8.59 -69.89 -42.49
C GLY A 909 -8.20 -68.42 -42.45
N LEU A 910 -7.25 -67.95 -43.27
CA LEU A 910 -6.83 -66.54 -43.29
C LEU A 910 -7.72 -65.72 -44.23
N LEU A 911 -7.73 -64.39 -44.04
CA LEU A 911 -8.35 -63.48 -45.00
C LEU A 911 -7.51 -63.42 -46.27
N ALA A 912 -8.12 -62.98 -47.38
CA ALA A 912 -7.44 -62.94 -48.68
C ALA A 912 -6.25 -61.97 -48.70
N GLN A 913 -6.27 -60.93 -47.87
CA GLN A 913 -5.23 -59.91 -47.74
C GLN A 913 -4.03 -60.42 -46.93
N ASP A 914 -4.26 -60.99 -45.75
CA ASP A 914 -3.26 -61.69 -44.94
C ASP A 914 -2.58 -62.84 -45.70
N MET A 915 -3.36 -63.58 -46.50
CA MET A 915 -2.83 -64.66 -47.33
C MET A 915 -1.95 -64.14 -48.47
N LYS A 916 -2.24 -62.93 -48.98
CA LYS A 916 -1.43 -62.28 -50.01
C LYS A 916 -0.11 -61.79 -49.42
N GLU A 917 -0.15 -61.09 -48.29
CA GLU A 917 1.04 -60.66 -47.54
C GLU A 917 1.92 -61.85 -47.13
N LEU A 918 1.31 -62.91 -46.58
CA LEU A 918 2.03 -64.11 -46.20
C LEU A 918 2.70 -64.83 -47.39
N PHE A 919 2.10 -64.79 -48.59
CA PHE A 919 2.71 -65.35 -49.81
C PHE A 919 3.72 -64.42 -50.47
N GLU A 920 3.69 -63.12 -50.17
CA GLU A 920 4.75 -62.19 -50.57
C GLU A 920 5.99 -62.39 -49.69
N LEU A 921 5.80 -62.60 -48.38
CA LEU A 921 6.89 -62.89 -47.43
C LEU A 921 7.44 -64.31 -47.58
N PHE A 922 6.59 -65.29 -47.87
CA PHE A 922 6.96 -66.70 -48.05
C PHE A 922 6.35 -67.32 -49.32
N PRO A 923 6.90 -67.01 -50.51
CA PRO A 923 6.38 -67.51 -51.79
C PRO A 923 6.29 -69.04 -51.87
N GLU A 924 7.14 -69.75 -51.13
CA GLU A 924 7.19 -71.22 -51.08
C GLU A 924 5.93 -71.83 -50.42
N LEU A 925 5.14 -71.05 -49.67
CA LEU A 925 3.88 -71.48 -49.06
C LEU A 925 2.69 -71.42 -50.01
N ALA A 926 2.77 -70.69 -51.13
CA ALA A 926 1.65 -70.53 -52.06
C ALA A 926 1.07 -71.87 -52.61
N PRO A 927 1.88 -72.90 -52.95
CA PRO A 927 1.36 -74.20 -53.40
C PRO A 927 0.54 -74.96 -52.35
N VAL A 928 0.75 -74.68 -51.05
CA VAL A 928 0.10 -75.40 -49.93
C VAL A 928 -1.41 -75.16 -49.94
N TYR A 929 -1.88 -73.98 -50.33
CA TYR A 929 -3.30 -73.59 -50.36
C TYR A 929 -4.18 -74.56 -51.19
N GLY A 930 -3.64 -75.04 -52.32
CA GLY A 930 -4.32 -75.96 -53.25
C GLY A 930 -4.23 -77.45 -52.89
N LEU A 931 -3.45 -77.82 -51.87
CA LEU A 931 -3.18 -79.22 -51.49
C LEU A 931 -4.03 -79.66 -50.28
N ASN A 932 -4.22 -80.97 -50.08
CA ASN A 932 -5.04 -81.49 -48.97
C ASN A 932 -4.34 -82.61 -48.19
N GLY A 933 -4.66 -82.72 -46.90
CA GLY A 933 -4.28 -83.87 -46.07
C GLY A 933 -2.75 -84.11 -45.98
N PRO A 934 -2.28 -85.37 -45.97
CA PRO A 934 -0.86 -85.69 -45.77
C PRO A 934 0.10 -85.17 -46.85
N VAL A 935 -0.41 -84.81 -48.02
CA VAL A 935 0.39 -84.26 -49.12
C VAL A 935 0.68 -82.78 -48.86
N GLY A 936 -0.35 -81.98 -48.55
CA GLY A 936 -0.17 -80.56 -48.24
C GLY A 936 0.67 -80.33 -46.98
N ARG A 937 0.48 -81.16 -45.94
CA ARG A 937 1.31 -81.06 -44.72
C ARG A 937 2.79 -81.31 -44.98
N ARG A 938 3.15 -82.24 -45.88
CA ARG A 938 4.54 -82.48 -46.26
C ARG A 938 5.18 -81.27 -46.97
N HIS A 939 4.40 -80.54 -47.75
CA HIS A 939 4.88 -79.30 -48.37
C HIS A 939 5.08 -78.19 -47.34
N THR A 940 4.15 -77.98 -46.39
CA THR A 940 4.37 -77.02 -45.30
C THR A 940 5.64 -77.36 -44.50
N CYS A 941 5.89 -78.65 -44.21
CA CYS A 941 7.11 -79.07 -43.51
C CYS A 941 8.40 -78.74 -44.30
N GLN A 942 8.34 -78.76 -45.64
CA GLN A 942 9.46 -78.41 -46.50
C GLN A 942 9.68 -76.90 -46.63
N ALA A 943 8.62 -76.09 -46.49
CA ALA A 943 8.65 -74.64 -46.70
C ALA A 943 8.84 -73.82 -45.42
N TYR A 944 8.25 -74.25 -44.30
CA TYR A 944 8.29 -73.52 -43.01
C TYR A 944 8.79 -74.38 -41.83
N GLY A 945 9.08 -75.66 -42.07
CA GLY A 945 9.58 -76.58 -41.05
C GLY A 945 8.52 -77.46 -40.40
N ASP A 946 9.00 -78.49 -39.70
CA ASP A 946 8.17 -79.44 -38.95
C ASP A 946 7.50 -78.77 -37.74
N LEU A 947 6.42 -79.37 -37.25
CA LEU A 947 5.80 -78.93 -35.98
C LEU A 947 6.77 -79.12 -34.81
N ALA A 948 6.84 -78.12 -33.93
CA ALA A 948 7.66 -78.16 -32.71
C ALA A 948 7.43 -79.41 -31.84
N ARG A 949 6.18 -79.93 -31.80
CA ARG A 949 5.79 -81.14 -31.06
C ARG A 949 4.77 -81.99 -31.83
N ARG A 950 4.68 -83.27 -31.46
CA ARG A 950 3.71 -84.22 -32.03
C ARG A 950 2.28 -83.88 -31.56
N SER A 951 1.34 -83.76 -32.49
CA SER A 951 -0.09 -83.58 -32.16
C SER A 951 -0.83 -84.91 -31.96
N LEU A 952 -1.60 -85.02 -30.88
CA LEU A 952 -2.48 -86.16 -30.60
C LEU A 952 -3.72 -86.17 -31.52
N LYS A 953 -4.22 -87.37 -31.83
CA LYS A 953 -5.47 -87.58 -32.56
C LYS A 953 -6.48 -88.27 -31.65
N ARG A 954 -7.78 -88.14 -31.96
CA ARG A 954 -8.86 -88.79 -31.22
C ARG A 954 -8.67 -90.31 -30.99
N ARG A 955 -8.01 -91.01 -31.91
CA ARG A 955 -7.68 -92.44 -31.78
C ARG A 955 -6.66 -92.73 -30.66
N ASP A 956 -5.76 -91.79 -30.40
CA ASP A 956 -4.67 -91.93 -29.44
C ASP A 956 -5.22 -91.75 -28.00
N LEU A 957 -6.28 -90.95 -27.83
CA LEU A 957 -6.99 -90.80 -26.55
C LEU A 957 -7.80 -92.03 -26.15
N LEU A 958 -8.35 -92.78 -27.11
CA LEU A 958 -9.06 -94.03 -26.82
C LEU A 958 -8.14 -95.11 -26.22
N GLN A 959 -6.83 -95.04 -26.48
CA GLN A 959 -5.83 -95.92 -25.86
C GLN A 959 -5.46 -95.50 -24.43
N LEU A 960 -5.59 -94.20 -24.10
CA LEU A 960 -5.35 -93.65 -22.76
C LEU A 960 -6.53 -93.88 -21.79
N HIS A 961 -7.76 -94.05 -22.29
CA HIS A 961 -8.94 -94.43 -21.49
C HIS A 961 -9.10 -95.95 -21.27
N ALA A 962 -8.30 -96.78 -21.93
CA ALA A 962 -8.40 -98.25 -21.89
C ALA A 962 -7.26 -98.94 -21.10
N ALA A 963 -6.39 -98.15 -20.45
CA ALA A 963 -5.27 -98.61 -19.62
C ALA A 963 -5.51 -98.27 -18.14
#